data_AF-A0A2N3T2I8-F1
#
_entry.id   AF-A0A2N3T2I8-F1
#
_cell.length_a   1.000
_cell.length_b   1.000
_cell.length_c   1.000
_cell.angle_alpha   90.00
_cell.angle_beta   90.00
_cell.angle_gamma   90.00
#
_symmetry.space_group_name_H-M   'P 1'
#
loop_
_entity.id
_entity.type
_entity.pdbx_description
1 polymer ?
#
loop_
_entity_poly.entity_id
_entity_poly.type
_entity_poly.pdbx_seq_one_letter_code
_entity_poly.pdbx_strand_id
1 'polypeptide(L)'
;MLILHKELHRQKSSIRVFFCNAMKEKCIENKLLNQNKVTKYLYMKILFKLLILGMVYLVSNTTYAQIVQYSDDGTKSCIDCEEKNSETVESCYCFGIVQLGYFDLYIPKQDNTLKEQWLKNQEKLLSKEMGGHAQQNFNDVQMNYFRNKETNKAAESYYTNLEQNYRAASNFDQSILNKTTTVTSVLEYRNANGGSVNLDYGDLMYEGNLIRNMNGSAISNAIYKEGQKRDRQRTTYKNLRKKLYKLELANDDGYIQKFLANQYIKHYNNLDYEQAVRFMTRYMVAINENHYPYVYQSFGLANNVFSIKDHVNEYMPTLTTNFESTPNTAPDPVWEALSRDESLFRYAINANSAFIFEEKDKQFIATHPKFRKQLKQHFETNTYSHDAMVYPNTVLTQFLENNTSTVYEEFEQLVIPNAAFSFFDTGNNRMMVHGFKLKDKVEWLDGNYYYNYKGFSNILAELFKHNSTAQQYALEGSFIKAYLKGGNFSIAASVSDEDLGRFFDFGYVQYNTANESIIPLTLAHPFSGVRGFAIEAMNAFLGGGKVYFDDEVIFDSSFVSSKGKCVYDYIKQTNGSLFRNTIRNFIDNKEYDLKMVVEPFPSSDNADARTDDEFLDSKGFITIRFNSRMVNTHNPIQWAANILHEGIHAEIFRFVHKNDPNVKPRERARVVQLYLHYKDSDWNDEAQHIHMTEKYVTPIAKALRELDKNQYSLDHYMHFAWEGLIEHAPEYIKPTPQQLSEWANLSNKVLENNNIPCQ
;
A
#
# COMPACT_ATOMS: atom_id res chain seq x y z
N MET A 1 -13.12 -86.80 6.43
CA MET A 1 -12.10 -86.85 7.50
C MET A 1 -12.49 -85.85 8.59
N LEU A 2 -11.86 -85.89 9.77
CA LEU A 2 -12.22 -85.13 11.00
C LEU A 2 -12.18 -83.59 10.76
N ILE A 3 -13.03 -82.69 11.31
CA ILE A 3 -13.53 -82.42 12.71
C ILE A 3 -12.46 -81.61 13.50
N LEU A 4 -12.71 -80.43 14.15
CA LEU A 4 -13.69 -80.06 15.22
C LEU A 4 -13.89 -78.48 15.36
N HIS A 5 -15.13 -77.97 15.53
CA HIS A 5 -15.60 -76.78 16.35
C HIS A 5 -15.07 -75.31 16.18
N LYS A 6 -15.93 -74.24 16.17
CA LYS A 6 -16.70 -73.43 17.20
C LYS A 6 -15.91 -72.23 17.80
N GLU A 7 -16.47 -71.09 18.30
CA GLU A 7 -17.85 -70.52 18.40
C GLU A 7 -17.85 -68.97 18.62
N LEU A 8 -18.94 -68.28 18.21
CA LEU A 8 -19.50 -66.99 18.75
C LEU A 8 -18.60 -65.70 18.72
N HIS A 9 -19.12 -64.46 18.83
CA HIS A 9 -20.49 -63.94 19.03
C HIS A 9 -20.79 -62.65 18.22
N ARG A 10 -22.06 -62.25 18.13
CA ARG A 10 -22.62 -61.09 17.39
C ARG A 10 -22.05 -59.69 17.75
N GLN A 11 -22.03 -58.80 16.76
CA GLN A 11 -22.66 -57.47 16.89
C GLN A 11 -23.30 -57.01 15.56
N LYS A 12 -24.25 -56.07 15.60
CA LYS A 12 -24.99 -55.56 14.44
C LYS A 12 -24.48 -54.18 14.02
N SER A 13 -24.34 -53.93 12.72
CA SER A 13 -24.62 -52.63 12.11
C SER A 13 -25.03 -52.83 10.64
N SER A 14 -26.16 -52.23 10.25
CA SER A 14 -26.68 -52.28 8.88
C SER A 14 -26.44 -50.94 8.20
N ILE A 15 -25.56 -50.91 7.19
CA ILE A 15 -25.38 -49.73 6.33
C ILE A 15 -26.00 -50.04 4.98
N ARG A 16 -27.22 -49.54 4.74
CA ARG A 16 -27.81 -49.47 3.39
C ARG A 16 -27.19 -48.26 2.69
N VAL A 17 -26.48 -48.46 1.59
CA VAL A 17 -26.02 -47.38 0.70
C VAL A 17 -26.88 -47.40 -0.55
N PHE A 18 -27.82 -46.45 -0.66
CA PHE A 18 -28.45 -46.14 -1.94
C PHE A 18 -27.46 -45.37 -2.82
N PHE A 19 -27.33 -45.75 -4.08
CA PHE A 19 -26.51 -45.05 -5.06
C PHE A 19 -27.38 -44.37 -6.12
N CYS A 20 -27.51 -43.04 -6.02
CA CYS A 20 -27.92 -42.18 -7.12
C CYS A 20 -27.11 -40.87 -7.03
N ASN A 21 -26.35 -40.59 -8.09
CA ASN A 21 -25.60 -39.37 -8.39
C ASN A 21 -24.76 -38.70 -7.26
N ALA A 22 -23.44 -38.85 -7.37
CA ALA A 22 -22.47 -37.93 -6.77
C ALA A 22 -21.28 -37.67 -7.72
N MET A 23 -21.31 -36.53 -8.42
CA MET A 23 -20.13 -35.89 -9.00
C MET A 23 -20.15 -34.39 -8.65
N LYS A 24 -19.27 -33.98 -7.73
CA LYS A 24 -18.59 -32.68 -7.75
C LYS A 24 -17.44 -32.69 -6.77
N GLU A 25 -16.30 -32.16 -7.19
CA GLU A 25 -15.07 -32.13 -6.39
C GLU A 25 -15.05 -30.94 -5.43
N LYS A 26 -14.28 -31.09 -4.34
CA LYS A 26 -13.56 -29.97 -3.71
C LYS A 26 -12.23 -30.47 -3.16
N CYS A 27 -11.27 -29.56 -3.03
CA CYS A 27 -9.83 -29.89 -3.05
C CYS A 27 -9.18 -30.16 -1.68
N ILE A 28 -8.14 -31.01 -1.73
CA ILE A 28 -6.84 -30.92 -1.04
C ILE A 28 -6.84 -30.93 0.51
N GLU A 29 -6.24 -31.98 1.09
CA GLU A 29 -4.93 -31.83 1.78
C GLU A 29 -4.15 -33.15 1.99
N ASN A 30 -2.82 -33.03 1.89
CA ASN A 30 -1.74 -33.77 2.58
C ASN A 30 -1.85 -35.29 2.89
N LYS A 31 -1.20 -36.13 2.07
CA LYS A 31 0.16 -36.68 2.37
C LYS A 31 0.73 -37.60 1.27
N LEU A 32 2.06 -37.56 1.11
CA LEU A 32 2.85 -38.45 0.24
C LEU A 32 3.30 -39.72 0.96
N LEU A 33 3.21 -40.89 0.31
CA LEU A 33 4.26 -41.92 0.15
C LEU A 33 3.75 -43.22 -0.54
N ASN A 34 4.66 -43.99 -1.15
CA ASN A 34 4.47 -45.34 -1.73
C ASN A 34 3.43 -45.50 -2.88
N GLN A 35 3.82 -45.17 -4.12
CA GLN A 35 2.92 -45.25 -5.31
C GLN A 35 3.32 -46.25 -6.42
N ASN A 36 4.30 -47.15 -6.22
CA ASN A 36 4.80 -48.05 -7.29
C ASN A 36 4.24 -49.51 -7.30
N LYS A 37 3.33 -49.88 -6.40
CA LYS A 37 2.62 -51.20 -6.46
C LYS A 37 1.11 -51.09 -6.71
N VAL A 38 0.44 -50.06 -6.17
CA VAL A 38 -1.02 -49.88 -6.33
C VAL A 38 -1.41 -49.62 -7.79
N THR A 39 -0.63 -48.79 -8.48
CA THR A 39 -0.94 -48.26 -9.82
C THR A 39 -1.15 -49.35 -10.86
N LYS A 40 -0.34 -50.43 -10.85
CA LYS A 40 -0.50 -51.55 -11.78
C LYS A 40 -1.82 -52.31 -11.58
N TYR A 41 -2.23 -52.50 -10.33
CA TYR A 41 -3.47 -53.22 -9.99
C TYR A 41 -4.71 -52.37 -10.26
N LEU A 42 -4.60 -51.04 -10.06
CA LEU A 42 -5.65 -50.09 -10.42
C LEU A 42 -5.85 -50.00 -11.94
N TYR A 43 -4.76 -49.91 -12.72
CA TYR A 43 -4.81 -49.91 -14.18
C TYR A 43 -5.47 -51.17 -14.74
N MET A 44 -5.12 -52.36 -14.21
CA MET A 44 -5.75 -53.61 -14.63
C MET A 44 -7.25 -53.63 -14.36
N LYS A 45 -7.69 -53.16 -13.18
CA LYS A 45 -9.14 -53.07 -12.85
C LYS A 45 -9.88 -52.05 -13.72
N ILE A 46 -9.26 -50.95 -14.12
CA ILE A 46 -9.85 -49.98 -15.06
C ILE A 46 -9.95 -50.60 -16.46
N LEU A 47 -8.88 -51.24 -16.95
CA LEU A 47 -8.86 -51.87 -18.28
C LEU A 47 -9.92 -52.97 -18.40
N PHE A 48 -10.06 -53.84 -17.39
CA PHE A 48 -11.12 -54.86 -17.38
C PHE A 48 -12.52 -54.27 -17.33
N LYS A 49 -12.76 -53.17 -16.57
CA LYS A 49 -14.06 -52.48 -16.58
C LYS A 49 -14.39 -51.86 -17.94
N LEU A 50 -13.41 -51.26 -18.61
CA LEU A 50 -13.58 -50.71 -19.96
C LEU A 50 -13.81 -51.79 -21.01
N LEU A 51 -13.11 -52.93 -20.92
CA LEU A 51 -13.35 -54.11 -21.77
C LEU A 51 -14.75 -54.69 -21.56
N ILE A 52 -15.21 -54.81 -20.32
CA ILE A 52 -16.58 -55.27 -20.01
C ILE A 52 -17.62 -54.27 -20.55
N LEU A 53 -17.44 -52.96 -20.34
CA LEU A 53 -18.33 -51.93 -20.92
C LEU A 53 -18.35 -51.97 -22.45
N GLY A 54 -17.20 -52.15 -23.10
CA GLY A 54 -17.10 -52.29 -24.56
C GLY A 54 -17.80 -53.54 -25.09
N MET A 55 -17.62 -54.69 -24.43
CA MET A 55 -18.33 -55.92 -24.78
C MET A 55 -19.84 -55.81 -24.54
N VAL A 56 -20.27 -55.20 -23.42
CA VAL A 56 -21.67 -54.91 -23.13
C VAL A 56 -22.30 -54.04 -24.22
N TYR A 57 -21.63 -52.95 -24.61
CA TYR A 57 -22.10 -52.02 -25.65
C TYR A 57 -22.18 -52.69 -27.04
N LEU A 58 -21.20 -53.53 -27.39
CA LEU A 58 -21.21 -54.29 -28.64
C LEU A 58 -22.31 -55.35 -28.68
N VAL A 59 -22.52 -56.08 -27.58
CA VAL A 59 -23.56 -57.12 -27.47
C VAL A 59 -24.96 -56.50 -27.46
N SER A 60 -25.19 -55.43 -26.70
CA SER A 60 -26.52 -54.80 -26.62
C SER A 60 -26.99 -54.25 -27.97
N ASN A 61 -26.10 -53.58 -28.72
CA ASN A 61 -26.40 -53.02 -30.04
C ASN A 61 -26.58 -54.09 -31.15
N THR A 62 -26.12 -55.33 -30.95
CA THR A 62 -26.17 -56.38 -31.98
C THR A 62 -27.18 -57.50 -31.70
N THR A 63 -27.64 -57.67 -30.46
CA THR A 63 -28.46 -58.82 -30.05
C THR A 63 -29.73 -58.49 -29.28
N TYR A 64 -29.96 -57.22 -28.90
CA TYR A 64 -31.01 -56.81 -27.95
C TYR A 64 -30.98 -57.53 -26.58
N ALA A 65 -29.90 -58.23 -26.24
CA ALA A 65 -29.79 -58.98 -25.00
C ALA A 65 -29.82 -58.07 -23.77
N GLN A 66 -30.80 -58.30 -22.88
CA GLN A 66 -30.85 -57.66 -21.57
C GLN A 66 -29.82 -58.29 -20.62
N ILE A 67 -29.09 -57.46 -19.88
CA ILE A 67 -28.20 -57.92 -18.82
C ILE A 67 -29.02 -58.18 -17.57
N VAL A 68 -29.16 -59.46 -17.23
CA VAL A 68 -29.80 -59.90 -15.99
C VAL A 68 -28.76 -59.90 -14.88
N GLN A 69 -28.94 -59.05 -13.88
CA GLN A 69 -28.19 -59.15 -12.63
C GLN A 69 -28.74 -60.32 -11.80
N TYR A 70 -27.85 -61.05 -11.13
CA TYR A 70 -28.20 -62.13 -10.22
C TYR A 70 -27.85 -61.78 -8.77
N SER A 71 -28.46 -62.50 -7.82
CA SER A 71 -28.02 -62.57 -6.41
C SER A 71 -26.56 -63.02 -6.28
N ASP A 72 -25.91 -62.71 -5.15
CA ASP A 72 -24.50 -63.06 -4.89
C ASP A 72 -24.20 -64.58 -4.92
N ASP A 73 -25.23 -65.42 -4.81
CA ASP A 73 -25.16 -66.88 -4.95
C ASP A 73 -25.37 -67.39 -6.40
N GLY A 74 -25.65 -66.49 -7.34
CA GLY A 74 -25.92 -66.79 -8.75
C GLY A 74 -27.28 -67.43 -9.03
N THR A 75 -28.15 -67.61 -8.04
CA THR A 75 -29.37 -68.45 -8.19
C THR A 75 -30.62 -67.70 -8.66
N LYS A 76 -30.71 -66.38 -8.47
CA LYS A 76 -31.92 -65.60 -8.77
C LYS A 76 -31.62 -64.33 -9.57
N SER A 77 -32.28 -64.20 -10.73
CA SER A 77 -32.44 -62.93 -11.45
C SER A 77 -33.08 -61.90 -10.52
N CYS A 78 -32.42 -60.77 -10.29
CA CYS A 78 -32.80 -59.80 -9.26
C CYS A 78 -33.30 -58.44 -9.77
N ILE A 79 -33.67 -58.34 -11.05
CA ILE A 79 -34.47 -57.22 -11.60
C ILE A 79 -35.88 -57.19 -10.99
N ASP A 80 -36.35 -58.31 -10.43
CA ASP A 80 -37.75 -58.60 -10.10
C ASP A 80 -37.92 -58.94 -8.60
N CYS A 81 -36.99 -58.47 -7.74
CA CYS A 81 -36.84 -58.92 -6.36
C CYS A 81 -37.42 -58.01 -5.26
N GLU A 82 -37.97 -56.83 -5.57
CA GLU A 82 -38.79 -56.06 -4.63
C GLU A 82 -40.29 -56.33 -4.89
N GLU A 83 -40.86 -57.18 -4.03
CA GLU A 83 -42.29 -57.37 -3.73
C GLU A 83 -43.28 -57.58 -4.90
N LYS A 84 -43.28 -58.79 -5.47
CA LYS A 84 -44.50 -59.39 -6.05
C LYS A 84 -45.52 -59.77 -4.98
N ASN A 85 -46.08 -58.76 -4.30
CA ASN A 85 -47.14 -58.91 -3.29
C ASN A 85 -48.06 -57.68 -3.15
N SER A 86 -48.16 -56.83 -4.18
CA SER A 86 -49.29 -55.91 -4.33
C SER A 86 -49.75 -55.86 -5.79
N GLU A 87 -51.05 -55.63 -6.02
CA GLU A 87 -51.64 -55.53 -7.36
C GLU A 87 -51.43 -54.16 -8.02
N THR A 88 -50.50 -53.36 -7.48
CA THR A 88 -50.15 -52.01 -7.96
C THR A 88 -48.63 -51.89 -8.12
N VAL A 89 -48.12 -52.33 -9.27
CA VAL A 89 -46.67 -52.27 -9.59
C VAL A 89 -46.27 -50.83 -9.91
N GLU A 90 -45.96 -50.04 -8.87
CA GLU A 90 -45.26 -48.75 -8.99
C GLU A 90 -43.78 -48.99 -9.37
N SER A 91 -43.53 -49.29 -10.66
CA SER A 91 -42.17 -49.41 -11.17
C SER A 91 -41.43 -48.07 -11.13
N CYS A 92 -40.19 -48.08 -10.62
CA CYS A 92 -39.36 -46.87 -10.55
C CYS A 92 -38.83 -46.47 -11.94
N TYR A 93 -39.38 -45.40 -12.51
CA TYR A 93 -38.94 -44.83 -13.79
C TYR A 93 -37.79 -43.83 -13.58
N CYS A 94 -36.58 -44.21 -13.97
CA CYS A 94 -35.40 -43.34 -13.89
C CYS A 94 -35.37 -42.31 -15.04
N PHE A 95 -36.24 -41.28 -14.97
CA PHE A 95 -36.38 -40.25 -16.00
C PHE A 95 -35.08 -39.44 -16.25
N GLY A 96 -34.72 -39.31 -17.52
CA GLY A 96 -33.77 -38.33 -18.06
C GLY A 96 -34.13 -38.00 -19.52
N ILE A 97 -33.54 -36.96 -20.13
CA ILE A 97 -33.95 -36.29 -21.41
C ILE A 97 -34.76 -37.15 -22.38
N VAL A 98 -34.24 -38.31 -22.81
CA VAL A 98 -34.84 -39.20 -23.83
C VAL A 98 -36.25 -39.70 -23.45
N GLN A 99 -36.60 -39.67 -22.16
CA GLN A 99 -37.81 -40.30 -21.62
C GLN A 99 -39.07 -39.43 -21.60
N LEU A 100 -38.99 -38.15 -21.93
CA LEU A 100 -40.19 -37.35 -22.17
C LEU A 100 -41.02 -37.93 -23.33
N GLY A 101 -40.36 -38.41 -24.40
CA GLY A 101 -41.02 -39.14 -25.49
C GLY A 101 -41.60 -40.50 -25.07
N TYR A 102 -41.07 -41.14 -24.02
CA TYR A 102 -41.64 -42.38 -23.48
C TYR A 102 -42.92 -42.13 -22.68
N PHE A 103 -43.04 -41.00 -21.98
CA PHE A 103 -44.31 -40.61 -21.33
C PHE A 103 -45.47 -40.51 -22.35
N ASP A 104 -45.19 -39.94 -23.54
CA ASP A 104 -46.13 -39.91 -24.67
C ASP A 104 -46.43 -41.27 -25.31
N LEU A 105 -45.65 -42.32 -25.01
CA LEU A 105 -45.91 -43.69 -25.43
C LEU A 105 -46.69 -44.48 -24.36
N TYR A 106 -46.42 -44.24 -23.08
CA TYR A 106 -47.02 -44.98 -21.96
C TYR A 106 -48.34 -44.40 -21.43
N ILE A 107 -48.67 -43.13 -21.70
CA ILE A 107 -49.98 -42.58 -21.32
C ILE A 107 -51.12 -43.32 -22.07
N PRO A 108 -52.13 -43.89 -21.37
CA PRO A 108 -53.20 -44.66 -22.01
C PRO A 108 -54.00 -43.82 -23.03
N LYS A 109 -54.08 -44.31 -24.28
CA LYS A 109 -54.57 -43.53 -25.44
C LYS A 109 -56.03 -43.75 -25.83
N GLN A 110 -56.73 -44.70 -25.21
CA GLN A 110 -58.09 -45.10 -25.60
C GLN A 110 -59.10 -45.26 -24.45
N ASP A 111 -58.65 -45.28 -23.19
CA ASP A 111 -59.53 -45.31 -22.02
C ASP A 111 -59.17 -44.17 -21.06
N ASN A 112 -60.12 -43.25 -20.87
CA ASN A 112 -59.98 -42.10 -19.98
C ASN A 112 -59.82 -42.52 -18.51
N THR A 113 -60.41 -43.64 -18.10
CA THR A 113 -60.35 -44.18 -16.73
C THR A 113 -58.94 -44.64 -16.39
N LEU A 114 -58.36 -45.47 -17.26
CA LEU A 114 -56.97 -45.92 -17.13
C LEU A 114 -55.99 -44.75 -17.24
N LYS A 115 -56.26 -43.78 -18.12
CA LYS A 115 -55.46 -42.56 -18.26
C LYS A 115 -55.46 -41.72 -16.97
N GLU A 116 -56.63 -41.48 -16.37
CA GLU A 116 -56.75 -40.71 -15.14
C GLU A 116 -56.10 -41.43 -13.94
N GLN A 117 -56.29 -42.76 -13.82
CA GLN A 117 -55.61 -43.57 -12.81
C GLN A 117 -54.08 -43.55 -12.97
N TRP A 118 -53.58 -43.62 -14.21
CA TRP A 118 -52.16 -43.54 -14.50
C TRP A 118 -51.58 -42.16 -14.13
N LEU A 119 -52.25 -41.07 -14.51
CA LEU A 119 -51.85 -39.70 -14.12
C LEU A 119 -51.85 -39.51 -12.60
N LYS A 120 -52.85 -40.03 -11.89
CA LYS A 120 -52.90 -40.02 -10.41
C LYS A 120 -51.76 -40.80 -9.76
N ASN A 121 -51.24 -41.85 -10.42
CA ASN A 121 -50.06 -42.56 -9.94
C ASN A 121 -48.76 -41.81 -10.30
N GLN A 122 -48.69 -41.12 -11.44
CA GLN A 122 -47.56 -40.21 -11.73
C GLN A 122 -47.49 -39.06 -10.72
N GLU A 123 -48.62 -38.48 -10.29
CA GLU A 123 -48.65 -37.45 -9.24
C GLU A 123 -48.07 -37.94 -7.90
N LYS A 124 -48.41 -39.18 -7.47
CA LYS A 124 -47.81 -39.80 -6.27
C LYS A 124 -46.30 -39.96 -6.41
N LEU A 125 -45.83 -40.42 -7.57
CA LEU A 125 -44.39 -40.58 -7.84
C LEU A 125 -43.68 -39.21 -7.81
N LEU A 126 -44.24 -38.19 -8.45
CA LEU A 126 -43.72 -36.82 -8.38
C LEU A 126 -43.70 -36.30 -6.92
N SER A 127 -44.71 -36.61 -6.12
CA SER A 127 -44.77 -36.24 -4.70
C SER A 127 -43.61 -36.86 -3.92
N LYS A 128 -43.42 -38.18 -4.09
CA LYS A 128 -42.33 -38.96 -3.48
C LYS A 128 -40.94 -38.44 -3.88
N GLU A 129 -40.72 -38.18 -5.17
CA GLU A 129 -39.44 -37.66 -5.71
C GLU A 129 -39.17 -36.19 -5.32
N MET A 130 -40.21 -35.41 -5.02
CA MET A 130 -40.07 -34.08 -4.41
C MET A 130 -39.74 -34.14 -2.90
N GLY A 131 -39.70 -35.33 -2.30
CA GLY A 131 -39.45 -35.56 -0.86
C GLY A 131 -40.72 -35.69 -0.02
N GLY A 132 -41.89 -35.83 -0.64
CA GLY A 132 -43.18 -35.93 0.01
C GLY A 132 -43.44 -37.29 0.68
N HIS A 133 -44.23 -37.27 1.75
CA HIS A 133 -44.75 -38.46 2.44
C HIS A 133 -46.21 -38.72 2.06
N ALA A 134 -46.66 -39.98 2.15
CA ALA A 134 -47.98 -40.43 1.67
C ALA A 134 -49.23 -39.80 2.34
N GLN A 135 -49.06 -38.92 3.33
CA GLN A 135 -50.13 -38.16 3.99
C GLN A 135 -50.00 -36.63 3.82
N GLN A 136 -48.98 -36.14 3.13
CA GLN A 136 -48.80 -34.71 2.87
C GLN A 136 -49.63 -34.26 1.66
N ASN A 137 -50.13 -33.03 1.71
CA ASN A 137 -50.81 -32.43 0.57
C ASN A 137 -49.80 -32.16 -0.56
N PHE A 138 -50.15 -32.53 -1.80
CA PHE A 138 -49.27 -32.38 -2.95
C PHE A 138 -48.83 -30.92 -3.19
N ASN A 139 -49.72 -29.95 -2.95
CA ASN A 139 -49.40 -28.52 -3.07
C ASN A 139 -48.35 -28.07 -2.03
N ASP A 140 -48.34 -28.64 -0.83
CA ASP A 140 -47.33 -28.33 0.20
C ASP A 140 -45.98 -28.96 -0.14
N VAL A 141 -45.98 -30.17 -0.72
CA VAL A 141 -44.78 -30.83 -1.24
C VAL A 141 -44.18 -30.01 -2.40
N GLN A 142 -45.01 -29.63 -3.37
CA GLN A 142 -44.64 -28.71 -4.45
C GLN A 142 -44.08 -27.39 -3.92
N MET A 143 -44.76 -26.74 -2.98
CA MET A 143 -44.34 -25.45 -2.39
C MET A 143 -42.91 -25.51 -1.85
N ASN A 144 -42.60 -26.58 -1.10
CA ASN A 144 -41.28 -26.76 -0.51
C ASN A 144 -40.22 -27.13 -1.58
N TYR A 145 -40.58 -27.92 -2.60
CA TYR A 145 -39.69 -28.22 -3.72
C TYR A 145 -39.35 -26.97 -4.55
N PHE A 146 -40.36 -26.19 -4.97
CA PHE A 146 -40.17 -24.94 -5.72
C PHE A 146 -39.28 -23.94 -4.95
N ARG A 147 -39.52 -23.75 -3.65
CA ARG A 147 -38.66 -22.92 -2.77
C ARG A 147 -37.20 -23.39 -2.79
N ASN A 148 -36.98 -24.67 -2.44
CA ASN A 148 -35.65 -25.22 -2.28
C ASN A 148 -34.85 -25.32 -3.59
N LYS A 149 -35.50 -25.44 -4.75
CA LYS A 149 -34.84 -25.70 -6.04
C LYS A 149 -34.69 -24.48 -6.94
N GLU A 150 -35.60 -23.50 -6.90
CA GLU A 150 -35.47 -22.26 -7.69
C GLU A 150 -35.81 -21.00 -6.92
N THR A 151 -36.94 -20.91 -6.21
CA THR A 151 -37.45 -19.58 -5.82
C THR A 151 -36.63 -18.92 -4.72
N ASN A 152 -35.89 -19.69 -3.90
CA ASN A 152 -34.85 -19.15 -3.02
C ASN A 152 -33.76 -18.36 -3.80
N LYS A 153 -33.35 -18.84 -4.98
CA LYS A 153 -32.35 -18.18 -5.84
C LYS A 153 -32.95 -17.04 -6.67
N ALA A 154 -34.21 -17.16 -7.08
CA ALA A 154 -34.89 -16.07 -7.79
C ALA A 154 -35.20 -14.88 -6.86
N ALA A 155 -35.53 -15.13 -5.59
CA ALA A 155 -35.89 -14.11 -4.61
C ALA A 155 -34.79 -13.05 -4.39
N GLU A 156 -33.51 -13.42 -4.48
CA GLU A 156 -32.38 -12.48 -4.40
C GLU A 156 -32.45 -11.40 -5.49
N SER A 157 -32.74 -11.78 -6.75
CA SER A 157 -32.92 -10.85 -7.87
C SER A 157 -34.17 -9.97 -7.69
N TYR A 158 -35.29 -10.56 -7.24
CA TYR A 158 -36.50 -9.80 -6.90
C TYR A 158 -36.26 -8.81 -5.76
N TYR A 159 -35.54 -9.19 -4.72
CA TYR A 159 -35.13 -8.33 -3.61
C TYR A 159 -34.29 -7.15 -4.11
N THR A 160 -33.25 -7.40 -4.90
CA THR A 160 -32.40 -6.35 -5.47
C THR A 160 -33.21 -5.38 -6.33
N ASN A 161 -34.11 -5.88 -7.18
CA ASN A 161 -34.98 -5.04 -8.01
C ASN A 161 -35.96 -4.21 -7.16
N LEU A 162 -36.49 -4.75 -6.06
CA LEU A 162 -37.39 -4.04 -5.15
C LEU A 162 -36.65 -2.95 -4.37
N GLU A 163 -35.44 -3.24 -3.89
CA GLU A 163 -34.57 -2.25 -3.26
C GLU A 163 -34.21 -1.11 -4.22
N GLN A 164 -33.81 -1.43 -5.45
CA GLN A 164 -33.50 -0.43 -6.48
C GLN A 164 -34.73 0.43 -6.81
N ASN A 165 -35.91 -0.19 -6.99
CA ASN A 165 -37.15 0.53 -7.24
C ASN A 165 -37.54 1.44 -6.07
N TYR A 166 -37.41 0.99 -4.81
CA TYR A 166 -37.67 1.84 -3.64
C TYR A 166 -36.68 3.01 -3.55
N ARG A 167 -35.39 2.78 -3.82
CA ARG A 167 -34.37 3.83 -3.85
C ARG A 167 -34.68 4.85 -4.94
N ALA A 168 -34.92 4.42 -6.18
CA ALA A 168 -35.27 5.29 -7.30
C ALA A 168 -36.55 6.11 -7.06
N ALA A 169 -37.64 5.45 -6.61
CA ALA A 169 -38.92 6.11 -6.36
C ALA A 169 -38.92 7.06 -5.15
N SER A 170 -37.92 6.96 -4.26
CA SER A 170 -37.88 7.79 -3.04
C SER A 170 -37.61 9.28 -3.32
N ASN A 171 -36.84 9.61 -4.37
CA ASN A 171 -36.19 10.92 -4.52
C ASN A 171 -35.23 11.26 -3.36
N PHE A 172 -34.68 10.24 -2.69
CA PHE A 172 -33.64 10.42 -1.68
C PHE A 172 -32.30 10.77 -2.33
N ASP A 173 -31.64 11.79 -1.80
CA ASP A 173 -30.29 12.16 -2.20
C ASP A 173 -29.43 12.37 -0.93
N GLN A 174 -28.47 11.46 -0.74
CA GLN A 174 -27.53 11.48 0.38
C GLN A 174 -26.55 12.66 0.30
N SER A 175 -26.18 13.12 -0.90
CA SER A 175 -25.30 14.27 -1.10
C SER A 175 -26.03 15.57 -0.73
N ILE A 176 -27.27 15.74 -1.20
CA ILE A 176 -28.13 16.86 -0.78
C ILE A 176 -28.36 16.82 0.74
N LEU A 177 -28.64 15.65 1.33
CA LEU A 177 -28.79 15.53 2.79
C LEU A 177 -27.52 15.92 3.55
N ASN A 178 -26.35 15.43 3.12
CA ASN A 178 -25.07 15.73 3.75
C ASN A 178 -24.73 17.23 3.65
N LYS A 179 -24.88 17.81 2.45
CA LYS A 179 -24.65 19.23 2.18
C LYS A 179 -25.59 20.09 3.00
N THR A 180 -26.90 19.85 2.93
CA THR A 180 -27.91 20.66 3.65
C THR A 180 -27.80 20.51 5.16
N THR A 181 -27.47 19.32 5.69
CA THR A 181 -27.17 19.16 7.12
C THR A 181 -25.97 20.01 7.55
N THR A 182 -24.83 19.88 6.84
CA THR A 182 -23.61 20.63 7.14
C THR A 182 -23.82 22.14 7.05
N VAL A 183 -24.45 22.61 5.97
CA VAL A 183 -24.73 24.03 5.75
C VAL A 183 -25.69 24.58 6.81
N THR A 184 -26.78 23.88 7.10
CA THR A 184 -27.75 24.36 8.10
C THR A 184 -27.11 24.40 9.49
N SER A 185 -26.28 23.42 9.87
CA SER A 185 -25.61 23.43 11.17
C SER A 185 -24.58 24.56 11.31
N VAL A 186 -23.77 24.86 10.29
CA VAL A 186 -22.86 26.04 10.33
C VAL A 186 -23.65 27.35 10.50
N LEU A 187 -24.79 27.49 9.82
CA LEU A 187 -25.66 28.66 9.94
C LEU A 187 -26.38 28.72 11.30
N GLU A 188 -26.87 27.58 11.82
CA GLU A 188 -27.45 27.44 13.17
C GLU A 188 -26.44 27.91 14.24
N TYR A 189 -25.16 27.51 14.13
CA TYR A 189 -24.09 28.02 15.01
C TYR A 189 -23.81 29.52 14.81
N ARG A 190 -23.81 30.04 13.57
CA ARG A 190 -23.62 31.48 13.30
C ARG A 190 -24.74 32.33 13.91
N ASN A 191 -25.96 31.82 13.93
CA ASN A 191 -27.13 32.47 14.52
C ASN A 191 -27.11 32.44 16.06
N ALA A 192 -26.77 31.28 16.65
CA ALA A 192 -26.67 31.12 18.10
C ALA A 192 -25.66 32.09 18.75
N ASN A 193 -24.61 32.48 18.02
CA ASN A 193 -23.61 33.46 18.45
C ASN A 193 -24.09 34.94 18.38
N GLY A 194 -25.41 35.19 18.28
CA GLY A 194 -26.02 36.49 18.60
C GLY A 194 -25.62 37.65 17.68
N GLY A 195 -25.19 37.37 16.45
CA GLY A 195 -24.70 38.38 15.51
C GLY A 195 -23.27 38.87 15.78
N SER A 196 -22.65 38.50 16.91
CA SER A 196 -21.24 38.81 17.21
C SER A 196 -20.33 38.46 16.04
N VAL A 197 -19.35 39.31 15.75
CA VAL A 197 -18.39 39.17 14.63
C VAL A 197 -17.27 38.19 15.02
N ASN A 198 -17.65 37.05 15.59
CA ASN A 198 -16.70 36.07 16.08
C ASN A 198 -15.94 35.45 14.88
N LEU A 199 -14.62 35.35 15.01
CA LEU A 199 -13.71 35.34 13.86
C LEU A 199 -13.63 33.97 13.17
N ASP A 200 -13.96 32.90 13.88
CA ASP A 200 -13.87 31.47 13.52
C ASP A 200 -14.63 31.03 12.25
N TYR A 201 -15.25 31.94 11.49
CA TYR A 201 -15.89 31.65 10.20
C TYR A 201 -15.06 32.10 8.98
N GLY A 202 -14.02 32.92 9.18
CA GLY A 202 -13.06 33.34 8.16
C GLY A 202 -13.70 33.73 6.83
N ASP A 203 -13.27 33.06 5.76
CA ASP A 203 -13.70 33.32 4.38
C ASP A 203 -14.70 32.28 3.86
N LEU A 204 -15.38 31.57 4.76
CA LEU A 204 -16.49 30.69 4.39
C LEU A 204 -17.68 31.51 3.86
N MET A 205 -18.20 31.12 2.69
CA MET A 205 -19.27 31.84 1.99
C MET A 205 -20.52 30.99 1.79
N TYR A 206 -21.70 31.58 2.04
CA TYR A 206 -22.99 31.05 1.61
C TYR A 206 -23.54 31.93 0.49
N GLU A 207 -23.82 31.34 -0.68
CA GLU A 207 -24.37 32.04 -1.86
C GLU A 207 -23.63 33.35 -2.19
N GLY A 208 -22.29 33.29 -2.22
CA GLY A 208 -21.40 34.42 -2.53
C GLY A 208 -21.21 35.44 -1.40
N ASN A 209 -21.84 35.25 -0.24
CA ASN A 209 -21.76 36.15 0.90
C ASN A 209 -20.93 35.52 2.03
N LEU A 210 -19.94 36.24 2.55
CA LEU A 210 -19.15 35.85 3.73
C LEU A 210 -20.06 35.62 4.94
N ILE A 211 -19.99 34.43 5.54
CA ILE A 211 -20.89 34.02 6.66
C ILE A 211 -20.68 34.91 7.90
N ARG A 212 -19.46 35.43 8.11
CA ARG A 212 -19.20 36.45 9.13
C ARG A 212 -20.01 37.75 8.91
N ASN A 213 -20.17 38.16 7.65
CA ASN A 213 -20.79 39.45 7.27
C ASN A 213 -22.31 39.36 7.05
N MET A 214 -22.89 38.15 6.95
CA MET A 214 -24.33 37.97 6.84
C MET A 214 -25.04 38.44 8.12
N ASN A 215 -26.04 39.33 7.96
CA ASN A 215 -26.87 39.77 9.09
C ASN A 215 -27.84 38.66 9.57
N GLY A 216 -28.40 38.82 10.77
CA GLY A 216 -29.26 37.80 11.39
C GLY A 216 -30.51 37.43 10.59
N SER A 217 -31.06 38.34 9.78
CA SER A 217 -32.19 38.02 8.88
C SER A 217 -31.74 37.16 7.70
N ALA A 218 -30.61 37.49 7.07
CA ALA A 218 -30.00 36.69 6.00
C ALA A 218 -29.64 35.28 6.49
N ILE A 219 -29.05 35.17 7.69
CA ILE A 219 -28.77 33.87 8.34
C ILE A 219 -30.05 33.10 8.62
N SER A 220 -31.08 33.72 9.21
CA SER A 220 -32.35 33.05 9.52
C SER A 220 -33.06 32.54 8.27
N ASN A 221 -33.05 33.33 7.19
CA ASN A 221 -33.62 32.94 5.89
C ASN A 221 -32.84 31.77 5.26
N ALA A 222 -31.51 31.76 5.38
CA ALA A 222 -30.67 30.66 4.91
C ALA A 222 -30.89 29.36 5.72
N ILE A 223 -31.01 29.45 7.05
CA ILE A 223 -31.38 28.31 7.92
C ILE A 223 -32.72 27.73 7.51
N TYR A 224 -33.75 28.57 7.29
CA TYR A 224 -35.06 28.12 6.84
C TYR A 224 -35.00 27.41 5.47
N LYS A 225 -34.29 28.03 4.50
CA LYS A 225 -34.14 27.55 3.13
C LYS A 225 -33.40 26.21 3.03
N GLU A 226 -32.29 26.04 3.76
CA GLU A 226 -31.51 24.79 3.74
C GLU A 226 -32.11 23.74 4.70
N GLY A 227 -32.67 24.17 5.83
CA GLY A 227 -33.40 23.32 6.77
C GLY A 227 -34.61 22.64 6.13
N GLN A 228 -35.40 23.35 5.31
CA GLN A 228 -36.48 22.71 4.53
C GLN A 228 -35.98 21.61 3.60
N LYS A 229 -34.83 21.79 2.94
CA LYS A 229 -34.23 20.75 2.08
C LYS A 229 -33.73 19.57 2.92
N ARG A 230 -33.01 19.85 4.01
CA ARG A 230 -32.52 18.87 4.99
C ARG A 230 -33.66 18.01 5.51
N ASP A 231 -34.71 18.63 6.02
CA ASP A 231 -35.78 17.96 6.74
C ASP A 231 -36.75 17.25 5.76
N ARG A 232 -36.88 17.75 4.52
CA ARG A 232 -37.48 16.97 3.41
C ARG A 232 -36.66 15.70 3.12
N GLN A 233 -35.34 15.80 2.95
CA GLN A 233 -34.50 14.62 2.70
C GLN A 233 -34.48 13.63 3.88
N ARG A 234 -34.50 14.12 5.14
CA ARG A 234 -34.65 13.27 6.34
C ARG A 234 -35.98 12.53 6.35
N THR A 235 -37.10 13.20 6.02
CA THR A 235 -38.41 12.56 5.90
C THR A 235 -38.44 11.52 4.77
N THR A 236 -37.85 11.85 3.61
CA THR A 236 -37.70 10.91 2.50
C THR A 236 -36.88 9.67 2.91
N TYR A 237 -35.72 9.85 3.55
CA TYR A 237 -34.89 8.75 4.03
C TYR A 237 -35.61 7.89 5.08
N LYS A 238 -36.31 8.51 6.02
CA LYS A 238 -37.14 7.84 7.04
C LYS A 238 -38.20 6.93 6.38
N ASN A 239 -38.84 7.40 5.32
CA ASN A 239 -39.80 6.61 4.55
C ASN A 239 -39.11 5.51 3.72
N LEU A 240 -37.96 5.79 3.10
CA LEU A 240 -37.16 4.80 2.37
C LEU A 240 -36.67 3.66 3.29
N ARG A 241 -36.05 3.97 4.43
CA ARG A 241 -35.58 2.93 5.38
C ARG A 241 -36.74 2.11 5.91
N LYS A 242 -37.95 2.68 6.07
CA LYS A 242 -39.17 1.93 6.42
C LYS A 242 -39.62 0.97 5.33
N LYS A 243 -39.54 1.33 4.05
CA LYS A 243 -39.78 0.38 2.94
C LYS A 243 -38.70 -0.70 2.87
N LEU A 244 -37.42 -0.33 2.98
CA LEU A 244 -36.30 -1.28 2.95
C LEU A 244 -36.33 -2.26 4.13
N TYR A 245 -36.65 -1.82 5.35
CA TYR A 245 -36.76 -2.70 6.52
C TYR A 245 -37.92 -3.70 6.43
N LYS A 246 -39.04 -3.30 5.81
CA LYS A 246 -40.14 -4.23 5.49
C LYS A 246 -39.72 -5.29 4.45
N LEU A 247 -38.92 -4.89 3.47
CA LEU A 247 -38.37 -5.77 2.44
C LEU A 247 -37.33 -6.76 3.03
N GLU A 248 -36.48 -6.27 3.93
CA GLU A 248 -35.52 -7.02 4.76
C GLU A 248 -36.24 -8.11 5.57
N LEU A 249 -37.22 -7.73 6.41
CA LEU A 249 -38.06 -8.69 7.15
C LEU A 249 -38.78 -9.69 6.23
N ALA A 250 -39.36 -9.24 5.12
CA ALA A 250 -40.09 -10.12 4.20
C ALA A 250 -39.18 -11.11 3.46
N ASN A 251 -37.91 -10.77 3.23
CA ASN A 251 -36.93 -11.69 2.70
C ASN A 251 -36.57 -12.77 3.73
N ASP A 252 -36.37 -12.37 4.99
CA ASP A 252 -35.94 -13.24 6.08
C ASP A 252 -37.05 -14.20 6.53
N ASP A 253 -38.31 -13.73 6.56
CA ASP A 253 -39.53 -14.55 6.73
C ASP A 253 -39.76 -15.54 5.56
N GLY A 254 -38.97 -15.45 4.49
CA GLY A 254 -39.10 -16.29 3.30
C GLY A 254 -40.34 -15.96 2.44
N TYR A 255 -40.90 -14.75 2.56
CA TYR A 255 -42.14 -14.34 1.91
C TYR A 255 -41.99 -14.28 0.39
N ILE A 256 -40.90 -13.68 -0.13
CA ILE A 256 -40.67 -13.54 -1.58
C ILE A 256 -40.59 -14.94 -2.22
N GLN A 257 -39.83 -15.83 -1.59
CA GLN A 257 -39.61 -17.23 -1.95
C GLN A 257 -40.95 -17.99 -1.97
N LYS A 258 -41.79 -17.83 -0.93
CA LYS A 258 -43.13 -18.44 -0.83
C LYS A 258 -44.11 -17.87 -1.85
N PHE A 259 -44.09 -16.55 -2.09
CA PHE A 259 -44.93 -15.89 -3.09
C PHE A 259 -44.61 -16.42 -4.50
N LEU A 260 -43.33 -16.48 -4.87
CA LEU A 260 -42.88 -16.98 -6.17
C LEU A 260 -43.21 -18.47 -6.36
N ALA A 261 -43.03 -19.29 -5.32
CA ALA A 261 -43.42 -20.71 -5.36
C ALA A 261 -44.95 -20.90 -5.47
N ASN A 262 -45.74 -19.98 -4.90
CA ASN A 262 -47.20 -19.97 -5.08
C ASN A 262 -47.62 -19.62 -6.52
N GLN A 263 -46.81 -18.88 -7.29
CA GLN A 263 -47.11 -18.66 -8.72
C GLN A 263 -46.88 -19.94 -9.53
N TYR A 264 -45.84 -20.73 -9.21
CA TYR A 264 -45.65 -22.07 -9.80
C TYR A 264 -46.84 -23.01 -9.52
N ILE A 265 -47.39 -23.00 -8.30
CA ILE A 265 -48.56 -23.82 -7.94
C ILE A 265 -49.85 -23.31 -8.61
N LYS A 266 -50.04 -21.98 -8.73
CA LYS A 266 -51.14 -21.42 -9.53
C LYS A 266 -51.04 -21.81 -11.00
N HIS A 267 -49.83 -21.79 -11.58
CA HIS A 267 -49.60 -22.24 -12.95
C HIS A 267 -50.00 -23.71 -13.10
N TYR A 268 -49.50 -24.60 -12.23
CA TYR A 268 -49.88 -26.02 -12.20
C TYR A 268 -51.40 -26.21 -12.13
N ASN A 269 -52.09 -25.52 -11.22
CA ASN A 269 -53.54 -25.64 -11.01
C ASN A 269 -54.40 -24.99 -12.11
N ASN A 270 -53.81 -24.18 -13.01
CA ASN A 270 -54.50 -23.57 -14.16
C ASN A 270 -54.35 -24.40 -15.45
N LEU A 271 -53.53 -25.45 -15.43
CA LEU A 271 -53.41 -26.43 -16.53
C LEU A 271 -54.48 -27.51 -16.38
N ASP A 272 -54.84 -28.20 -17.47
CA ASP A 272 -55.59 -29.45 -17.35
C ASP A 272 -54.73 -30.53 -16.68
N TYR A 273 -55.39 -31.56 -16.13
CA TYR A 273 -54.71 -32.54 -15.27
C TYR A 273 -53.55 -33.29 -15.96
N GLU A 274 -53.61 -33.48 -17.28
CA GLU A 274 -52.50 -34.09 -18.03
C GLU A 274 -51.36 -33.08 -18.20
N GLN A 275 -51.65 -31.86 -18.62
CA GLN A 275 -50.64 -30.81 -18.79
C GLN A 275 -49.98 -30.41 -17.45
N ALA A 276 -50.71 -30.42 -16.34
CA ALA A 276 -50.20 -30.16 -15.01
C ALA A 276 -49.12 -31.18 -14.61
N VAL A 277 -49.42 -32.48 -14.71
CA VAL A 277 -48.45 -33.57 -14.47
C VAL A 277 -47.26 -33.43 -15.42
N ARG A 278 -47.49 -33.20 -16.72
CA ARG A 278 -46.41 -33.03 -17.72
C ARG A 278 -45.48 -31.86 -17.39
N PHE A 279 -46.04 -30.71 -17.00
CA PHE A 279 -45.28 -29.53 -16.58
C PHE A 279 -44.36 -29.88 -15.39
N MET A 280 -44.90 -30.53 -14.36
CA MET A 280 -44.16 -30.94 -13.16
C MET A 280 -43.05 -31.95 -13.50
N THR A 281 -43.33 -32.98 -14.30
CA THR A 281 -42.33 -33.96 -14.77
C THR A 281 -41.19 -33.27 -15.51
N ARG A 282 -41.49 -32.40 -16.49
CA ARG A 282 -40.44 -31.68 -17.27
C ARG A 282 -39.61 -30.75 -16.38
N TYR A 283 -40.26 -30.05 -15.44
CA TYR A 283 -39.59 -29.15 -14.50
C TYR A 283 -38.60 -29.92 -13.60
N MET A 284 -39.00 -31.08 -13.05
CA MET A 284 -38.12 -31.91 -12.23
C MET A 284 -36.93 -32.46 -13.02
N VAL A 285 -37.13 -32.92 -14.25
CA VAL A 285 -36.05 -33.37 -15.15
C VAL A 285 -35.06 -32.23 -15.43
N ALA A 286 -35.54 -31.08 -15.90
CA ALA A 286 -34.69 -29.93 -16.24
C ALA A 286 -33.86 -29.40 -15.05
N ILE A 287 -34.41 -29.45 -13.82
CA ILE A 287 -33.70 -29.08 -12.60
C ILE A 287 -32.69 -30.15 -12.17
N ASN A 288 -33.07 -31.43 -12.16
CA ASN A 288 -32.19 -32.50 -11.72
C ASN A 288 -30.98 -32.68 -12.66
N GLU A 289 -31.17 -32.43 -13.96
CA GLU A 289 -30.09 -32.44 -14.95
C GLU A 289 -29.28 -31.13 -14.99
N ASN A 290 -29.69 -30.09 -14.23
CA ASN A 290 -29.09 -28.75 -14.21
C ASN A 290 -29.06 -28.06 -15.61
N HIS A 291 -29.98 -28.44 -16.50
CA HIS A 291 -30.04 -28.02 -17.91
C HIS A 291 -31.22 -27.07 -18.16
N TYR A 292 -31.11 -25.84 -17.68
CA TYR A 292 -32.15 -24.79 -17.82
C TYR A 292 -32.73 -24.57 -19.24
N PRO A 293 -32.01 -24.73 -20.37
CA PRO A 293 -32.59 -24.62 -21.70
C PRO A 293 -33.76 -25.59 -21.99
N TYR A 294 -33.88 -26.69 -21.23
CA TYR A 294 -34.87 -27.74 -21.46
C TYR A 294 -36.23 -27.44 -20.83
N VAL A 295 -36.35 -26.39 -20.01
CA VAL A 295 -37.65 -25.82 -19.59
C VAL A 295 -38.47 -25.36 -20.81
N TYR A 296 -37.79 -25.00 -21.90
CA TYR A 296 -38.38 -24.49 -23.14
C TYR A 296 -38.61 -25.56 -24.23
N GLN A 297 -38.31 -26.84 -23.96
CA GLN A 297 -38.62 -27.91 -24.91
C GLN A 297 -40.09 -28.34 -24.85
N SER A 298 -40.65 -28.64 -26.02
CA SER A 298 -42.06 -28.98 -26.23
C SER A 298 -42.37 -30.39 -25.75
N PHE A 299 -42.74 -30.50 -24.48
CA PHE A 299 -43.36 -31.69 -23.89
C PHE A 299 -44.74 -31.32 -23.36
N GLY A 300 -45.77 -31.88 -24.00
CA GLY A 300 -47.12 -31.30 -23.95
C GLY A 300 -47.20 -29.97 -24.71
N LEU A 301 -48.19 -29.15 -24.36
CA LEU A 301 -48.51 -27.90 -25.04
C LEU A 301 -47.58 -26.72 -24.65
N ALA A 302 -47.56 -25.67 -25.48
CA ALA A 302 -46.69 -24.51 -25.29
C ALA A 302 -46.96 -23.74 -23.98
N ASN A 303 -48.21 -23.73 -23.50
CA ASN A 303 -48.60 -23.15 -22.21
C ASN A 303 -48.02 -23.89 -21.00
N ASN A 304 -47.39 -25.05 -21.17
CA ASN A 304 -46.62 -25.70 -20.09
C ASN A 304 -45.30 -24.95 -19.82
N VAL A 305 -44.79 -24.12 -20.73
CA VAL A 305 -43.53 -23.39 -20.53
C VAL A 305 -43.79 -22.20 -19.60
N PHE A 306 -43.17 -22.22 -18.42
CA PHE A 306 -43.30 -21.18 -17.40
C PHE A 306 -42.03 -21.08 -16.58
N SER A 307 -41.49 -19.87 -16.45
CA SER A 307 -40.45 -19.52 -15.48
C SER A 307 -40.77 -18.18 -14.82
N ILE A 308 -40.65 -18.11 -13.50
CA ILE A 308 -40.86 -16.88 -12.73
C ILE A 308 -39.91 -15.71 -13.10
N LYS A 309 -38.87 -15.97 -13.91
CA LYS A 309 -37.96 -14.93 -14.43
C LYS A 309 -38.60 -14.09 -15.54
N ASP A 310 -39.47 -14.69 -16.35
CA ASP A 310 -40.11 -14.01 -17.48
C ASP A 310 -41.24 -13.08 -16.99
N HIS A 311 -41.78 -13.36 -15.79
CA HIS A 311 -42.87 -12.65 -15.15
C HIS A 311 -42.43 -11.58 -14.11
N VAL A 312 -41.15 -11.17 -14.09
CA VAL A 312 -40.64 -10.14 -13.15
C VAL A 312 -41.50 -8.87 -13.19
N ASN A 313 -41.81 -8.35 -14.38
CA ASN A 313 -42.60 -7.13 -14.53
C ASN A 313 -44.06 -7.25 -14.06
N GLU A 314 -44.62 -8.48 -14.05
CA GLU A 314 -45.98 -8.77 -13.57
C GLU A 314 -46.02 -8.91 -12.03
N TYR A 315 -45.00 -9.56 -11.47
CA TYR A 315 -44.96 -9.93 -10.06
C TYR A 315 -44.42 -8.81 -9.15
N MET A 316 -43.53 -7.95 -9.68
CA MET A 316 -42.95 -6.81 -8.96
C MET A 316 -43.99 -5.82 -8.40
N PRO A 317 -45.03 -5.38 -9.15
CA PRO A 317 -46.10 -4.55 -8.60
C PRO A 317 -46.86 -5.22 -7.45
N THR A 318 -47.18 -6.51 -7.60
CA THR A 318 -47.92 -7.27 -6.57
C THR A 318 -47.11 -7.40 -5.27
N LEU A 319 -45.81 -7.75 -5.38
CA LEU A 319 -44.89 -7.78 -4.25
C LEU A 319 -44.80 -6.41 -3.57
N THR A 320 -44.66 -5.34 -4.36
CA THR A 320 -44.58 -3.95 -3.86
C THR A 320 -45.82 -3.58 -3.04
N THR A 321 -47.03 -3.82 -3.56
CA THR A 321 -48.30 -3.56 -2.87
C THR A 321 -48.41 -4.35 -1.56
N ASN A 322 -48.01 -5.62 -1.57
CA ASN A 322 -48.10 -6.48 -0.39
C ASN A 322 -47.20 -5.98 0.76
N PHE A 323 -45.97 -5.55 0.47
CA PHE A 323 -45.06 -5.02 1.50
C PHE A 323 -45.48 -3.66 2.06
N GLU A 324 -46.18 -2.84 1.27
CA GLU A 324 -46.73 -1.59 1.79
C GLU A 324 -47.82 -1.83 2.86
N SER A 325 -48.54 -2.96 2.81
CA SER A 325 -49.56 -3.33 3.81
C SER A 325 -49.02 -3.76 5.18
N THR A 326 -47.76 -4.24 5.26
CA THR A 326 -47.16 -4.75 6.52
C THR A 326 -47.11 -3.66 7.61
N PRO A 327 -47.32 -3.98 8.91
CA PRO A 327 -47.13 -3.02 9.99
C PRO A 327 -45.75 -2.36 10.00
N ASN A 328 -45.67 -1.11 10.46
CA ASN A 328 -44.50 -0.25 10.26
C ASN A 328 -43.65 -0.12 11.53
N THR A 329 -42.90 -1.17 11.87
CA THR A 329 -42.12 -1.30 13.11
C THR A 329 -40.67 -0.82 13.02
N ALA A 330 -40.19 -0.37 11.85
CA ALA A 330 -38.80 0.07 11.71
C ALA A 330 -38.51 1.25 12.65
N PRO A 331 -37.42 1.20 13.45
CA PRO A 331 -37.01 2.34 14.26
C PRO A 331 -36.72 3.56 13.39
N ASP A 332 -37.07 4.73 13.89
CA ASP A 332 -36.75 5.98 13.19
C ASP A 332 -35.23 6.17 13.15
N PRO A 333 -34.65 6.62 12.02
CA PRO A 333 -33.21 6.83 11.91
C PRO A 333 -32.76 7.92 12.87
N VAL A 334 -31.78 7.60 13.73
CA VAL A 334 -31.13 8.56 14.61
C VAL A 334 -30.25 9.48 13.76
N TRP A 335 -30.51 10.79 13.85
CA TRP A 335 -29.71 11.80 13.19
C TRP A 335 -28.67 12.35 14.18
N GLU A 336 -27.44 11.86 14.08
CA GLU A 336 -26.33 12.43 14.85
C GLU A 336 -26.16 13.90 14.52
N ALA A 337 -26.09 14.74 15.55
CA ALA A 337 -25.72 16.14 15.40
C ALA A 337 -24.21 16.22 15.16
N LEU A 338 -23.80 16.83 14.06
CA LEU A 338 -22.40 17.19 13.85
C LEU A 338 -21.98 18.18 14.94
N SER A 339 -20.74 18.06 15.45
CA SER A 339 -20.19 19.11 16.32
C SER A 339 -19.96 20.39 15.51
N ARG A 340 -19.78 21.52 16.21
CA ARG A 340 -19.43 22.82 15.59
C ARG A 340 -18.25 22.68 14.63
N ASP A 341 -17.16 22.13 15.13
CA ASP A 341 -15.88 22.13 14.43
C ASP A 341 -15.86 21.10 13.30
N GLU A 342 -16.56 19.98 13.46
CA GLU A 342 -16.80 19.01 12.37
C GLU A 342 -17.75 19.58 11.29
N SER A 343 -18.72 20.43 11.67
CA SER A 343 -19.59 21.13 10.72
C SER A 343 -18.83 22.16 9.89
N LEU A 344 -18.02 23.01 10.54
CA LEU A 344 -17.18 24.01 9.86
C LEU A 344 -16.15 23.34 8.94
N PHE A 345 -15.47 22.29 9.41
CA PHE A 345 -14.53 21.51 8.61
C PHE A 345 -15.18 20.83 7.39
N ARG A 346 -16.35 20.21 7.56
CA ARG A 346 -17.10 19.66 6.43
C ARG A 346 -17.58 20.75 5.47
N TYR A 347 -17.91 21.94 5.96
CA TYR A 347 -18.31 23.07 5.11
C TYR A 347 -17.14 23.50 4.21
N ALA A 348 -15.98 23.76 4.81
CA ALA A 348 -14.77 24.19 4.10
C ALA A 348 -14.35 23.24 2.96
N ILE A 349 -14.55 21.92 3.13
CA ILE A 349 -14.22 20.92 2.10
C ILE A 349 -15.33 20.76 1.03
N ASN A 350 -16.60 20.95 1.39
CA ASN A 350 -17.74 20.53 0.54
C ASN A 350 -18.61 21.67 0.00
N ALA A 351 -18.41 22.93 0.45
CA ALA A 351 -19.37 24.00 0.20
C ALA A 351 -18.73 25.37 -0.06
N ASN A 352 -18.75 25.76 -1.34
CA ASN A 352 -19.03 27.13 -1.82
C ASN A 352 -18.16 28.31 -1.34
N SER A 353 -17.02 28.04 -0.70
CA SER A 353 -15.77 28.73 -1.02
C SER A 353 -15.58 28.77 -2.55
N ALA A 354 -14.85 29.77 -3.06
CA ALA A 354 -14.50 29.84 -4.49
C ALA A 354 -13.49 28.76 -4.95
N PHE A 355 -13.13 27.85 -4.04
CA PHE A 355 -12.13 26.80 -4.17
C PHE A 355 -12.77 25.51 -3.66
N ILE A 356 -12.93 24.54 -4.56
CA ILE A 356 -13.66 23.30 -4.30
C ILE A 356 -12.64 22.16 -4.37
N PHE A 357 -12.44 21.46 -3.24
CA PHE A 357 -11.76 20.17 -3.23
C PHE A 357 -12.46 19.23 -4.22
N GLU A 358 -11.74 18.63 -5.16
CA GLU A 358 -12.33 17.66 -6.10
C GLU A 358 -12.77 16.40 -5.36
N GLU A 359 -13.61 15.58 -6.00
CA GLU A 359 -14.06 14.32 -5.38
C GLU A 359 -12.88 13.37 -5.08
N LYS A 360 -11.78 13.44 -5.85
CA LYS A 360 -10.53 12.71 -5.57
C LYS A 360 -9.88 13.17 -4.25
N ASP A 361 -9.84 14.49 -4.02
CA ASP A 361 -9.24 15.11 -2.83
C ASP A 361 -10.11 14.84 -1.60
N LYS A 362 -11.43 14.96 -1.75
CA LYS A 362 -12.42 14.57 -0.72
C LYS A 362 -12.29 13.09 -0.34
N GLN A 363 -12.14 12.20 -1.33
CA GLN A 363 -11.94 10.76 -1.10
C GLN A 363 -10.62 10.48 -0.37
N PHE A 364 -9.54 11.19 -0.70
CA PHE A 364 -8.27 11.10 0.03
C PHE A 364 -8.44 11.55 1.49
N ILE A 365 -9.04 12.72 1.73
CA ILE A 365 -9.30 13.25 3.10
C ILE A 365 -10.20 12.30 3.90
N ALA A 366 -11.19 11.66 3.27
CA ALA A 366 -12.05 10.69 3.94
C ALA A 366 -11.32 9.37 4.30
N THR A 367 -10.31 8.98 3.52
CA THR A 367 -9.56 7.72 3.71
C THR A 367 -8.28 7.89 4.54
N HIS A 368 -7.76 9.11 4.70
CA HIS A 368 -6.51 9.40 5.42
C HIS A 368 -6.79 10.18 6.74
N PRO A 369 -7.22 9.50 7.82
CA PRO A 369 -7.72 10.16 9.03
C PRO A 369 -6.67 11.01 9.78
N LYS A 370 -5.37 10.73 9.62
CA LYS A 370 -4.30 11.56 10.19
C LYS A 370 -4.14 12.88 9.44
N PHE A 371 -4.01 12.82 8.11
CA PHE A 371 -4.00 14.00 7.24
C PHE A 371 -5.26 14.86 7.47
N ARG A 372 -6.44 14.23 7.50
CA ARG A 372 -7.72 14.87 7.85
C ARG A 372 -7.67 15.61 9.19
N LYS A 373 -7.06 15.02 10.22
CA LYS A 373 -6.91 15.64 11.53
C LYS A 373 -6.04 16.90 11.44
N GLN A 374 -4.88 16.83 10.78
CA GLN A 374 -4.00 17.99 10.63
C GLN A 374 -4.63 19.10 9.78
N LEU A 375 -5.30 18.74 8.68
CA LEU A 375 -6.06 19.68 7.84
C LEU A 375 -7.15 20.40 8.65
N LYS A 376 -7.88 19.66 9.50
CA LYS A 376 -8.90 20.23 10.41
C LYS A 376 -8.29 21.19 11.43
N GLN A 377 -7.21 20.76 12.10
CA GLN A 377 -6.52 21.60 13.08
C GLN A 377 -5.92 22.86 12.44
N HIS A 378 -5.41 22.77 11.21
CA HIS A 378 -4.93 23.92 10.44
C HIS A 378 -6.07 24.89 10.09
N PHE A 379 -7.18 24.41 9.51
CA PHE A 379 -8.34 25.26 9.19
C PHE A 379 -8.88 25.99 10.44
N GLU A 380 -9.02 25.28 11.56
CA GLU A 380 -9.43 25.86 12.85
C GLU A 380 -8.46 26.93 13.34
N THR A 381 -7.16 26.64 13.30
CA THR A 381 -6.10 27.51 13.84
C THR A 381 -5.94 28.81 13.05
N ASN A 382 -6.20 28.77 11.74
CA ASN A 382 -6.14 29.92 10.83
C ASN A 382 -7.56 30.46 10.54
N THR A 383 -8.53 30.14 11.41
CA THR A 383 -9.92 30.64 11.41
C THR A 383 -10.69 30.47 10.10
N TYR A 384 -10.36 29.46 9.28
CA TYR A 384 -10.93 29.24 7.94
C TYR A 384 -10.71 30.41 6.96
N SER A 385 -9.54 31.05 7.00
CA SER A 385 -9.15 32.05 5.99
C SER A 385 -8.98 31.44 4.59
N HIS A 386 -9.11 32.28 3.57
CA HIS A 386 -8.98 31.92 2.15
C HIS A 386 -7.69 31.15 1.86
N ASP A 387 -6.53 31.70 2.23
CA ASP A 387 -5.20 31.09 2.06
C ASP A 387 -5.14 29.71 2.73
N ALA A 388 -5.60 29.62 3.99
CA ALA A 388 -5.55 28.40 4.80
C ALA A 388 -6.41 27.26 4.23
N MET A 389 -7.36 27.55 3.33
CA MET A 389 -8.12 26.54 2.59
C MET A 389 -7.49 26.24 1.22
N VAL A 390 -6.92 27.23 0.54
CA VAL A 390 -6.33 27.07 -0.80
C VAL A 390 -5.04 26.26 -0.78
N TYR A 391 -4.02 26.66 -0.03
CA TYR A 391 -2.70 26.02 -0.14
C TYR A 391 -2.72 24.51 0.21
N PRO A 392 -3.48 24.04 1.22
CA PRO A 392 -3.66 22.61 1.44
C PRO A 392 -4.43 21.89 0.33
N ASN A 393 -5.41 22.56 -0.31
CA ASN A 393 -6.14 21.99 -1.44
C ASN A 393 -5.21 21.81 -2.65
N THR A 394 -4.50 22.87 -3.04
CA THR A 394 -3.67 22.87 -4.25
C THR A 394 -2.51 21.87 -4.14
N VAL A 395 -1.84 21.80 -2.99
CA VAL A 395 -0.77 20.81 -2.74
C VAL A 395 -1.31 19.37 -2.71
N LEU A 396 -2.50 19.14 -2.14
CA LEU A 396 -3.14 17.82 -2.18
C LEU A 396 -3.52 17.41 -3.62
N THR A 397 -4.11 18.34 -4.38
CA THR A 397 -4.51 18.11 -5.78
C THR A 397 -3.29 17.72 -6.62
N GLN A 398 -2.19 18.48 -6.51
CA GLN A 398 -0.91 18.17 -7.19
C GLN A 398 -0.31 16.83 -6.75
N PHE A 399 -0.41 16.48 -5.46
CA PHE A 399 0.08 15.20 -4.94
C PHE A 399 -0.69 14.01 -5.51
N LEU A 400 -2.01 14.15 -5.69
CA LEU A 400 -2.85 13.12 -6.33
C LEU A 400 -2.70 13.09 -7.87
N GLU A 401 -2.24 14.17 -8.49
CA GLU A 401 -1.92 14.25 -9.92
C GLU A 401 -0.47 13.89 -10.26
N ASN A 402 0.43 13.82 -9.27
CA ASN A 402 1.88 13.72 -9.44
C ASN A 402 2.45 14.85 -10.35
N ASN A 403 1.96 16.07 -10.18
CA ASN A 403 2.28 17.24 -11.01
C ASN A 403 3.22 18.23 -10.29
N THR A 404 4.49 18.27 -10.73
CA THR A 404 5.55 19.10 -10.13
C THR A 404 5.66 20.53 -10.71
N SER A 405 4.79 20.94 -11.64
CA SER A 405 5.16 21.99 -12.61
C SER A 405 4.51 23.38 -12.48
N THR A 406 3.31 23.51 -11.89
CA THR A 406 2.46 24.70 -12.16
C THR A 406 2.18 25.67 -11.00
N VAL A 407 2.38 25.28 -9.74
CA VAL A 407 1.87 26.03 -8.57
C VAL A 407 2.98 26.71 -7.77
N TYR A 408 4.22 26.27 -7.95
CA TYR A 408 5.32 26.62 -7.08
C TYR A 408 5.76 28.09 -7.16
N GLU A 409 5.42 28.80 -8.23
CA GLU A 409 5.59 30.26 -8.34
C GLU A 409 4.71 31.06 -7.35
N GLU A 410 3.60 30.48 -6.88
CA GLU A 410 2.80 31.07 -5.79
C GLU A 410 3.52 30.89 -4.45
N PHE A 411 4.08 29.70 -4.18
CA PHE A 411 4.86 29.43 -2.97
C PHE A 411 6.16 30.24 -2.89
N GLU A 412 6.83 30.50 -4.02
CA GLU A 412 7.96 31.45 -4.10
C GLU A 412 7.58 32.84 -3.54
N GLN A 413 6.33 33.28 -3.76
CA GLN A 413 5.83 34.55 -3.25
C GLN A 413 5.44 34.51 -1.77
N LEU A 414 5.26 33.35 -1.13
CA LEU A 414 4.86 33.26 0.28
C LEU A 414 6.02 33.38 1.26
N VAL A 415 7.25 33.10 0.82
CA VAL A 415 8.45 33.20 1.67
C VAL A 415 8.79 34.66 1.93
N ILE A 416 9.18 35.01 3.16
CA ILE A 416 9.82 36.31 3.43
C ILE A 416 11.30 36.17 3.01
N PRO A 417 11.78 36.94 2.01
CA PRO A 417 13.15 36.79 1.52
C PRO A 417 14.18 37.02 2.63
N ASN A 418 15.23 36.20 2.66
CA ASN A 418 16.28 36.19 3.69
C ASN A 418 15.79 35.89 5.13
N ALA A 419 14.53 35.52 5.37
CA ALA A 419 13.99 35.20 6.71
C ALA A 419 14.07 33.70 7.06
N ALA A 420 15.12 33.03 6.61
CA ALA A 420 15.44 31.66 6.98
C ALA A 420 16.22 31.61 8.30
N PHE A 421 15.99 30.59 9.12
CA PHE A 421 16.65 30.40 10.41
C PHE A 421 16.80 28.92 10.73
N SER A 422 18.02 28.52 11.10
CA SER A 422 18.30 27.16 11.56
C SER A 422 18.16 27.06 13.08
N PHE A 423 17.33 26.15 13.55
CA PHE A 423 17.22 25.74 14.94
C PHE A 423 17.40 24.23 15.06
N PHE A 424 17.41 23.69 16.28
CA PHE A 424 17.40 22.26 16.54
C PHE A 424 16.05 21.85 17.12
N ASP A 425 15.56 20.67 16.75
CA ASP A 425 14.35 20.13 17.37
C ASP A 425 14.58 19.94 18.87
N THR A 426 13.74 20.57 19.70
CA THR A 426 13.82 20.48 21.17
C THR A 426 13.41 19.12 21.71
N GLY A 427 12.73 18.29 20.91
CA GLY A 427 12.51 16.87 21.18
C GLY A 427 13.66 15.96 20.72
N ASN A 428 14.53 16.45 19.82
CA ASN A 428 15.61 15.66 19.21
C ASN A 428 16.79 16.55 18.78
N ASN A 429 17.72 16.79 19.70
CA ASN A 429 18.95 17.59 19.49
C ASN A 429 19.86 17.12 18.32
N ARG A 430 19.51 16.04 17.61
CA ARG A 430 20.23 15.52 16.44
C ARG A 430 19.66 15.98 15.09
N MET A 431 18.56 16.74 15.07
CA MET A 431 17.99 17.23 13.81
C MET A 431 18.14 18.75 13.70
N MET A 432 18.92 19.20 12.71
CA MET A 432 18.88 20.60 12.29
C MET A 432 17.59 20.84 11.51
N VAL A 433 16.84 21.83 11.95
CA VAL A 433 15.58 22.27 11.37
C VAL A 433 15.84 23.62 10.71
N HIS A 434 15.86 23.67 9.37
CA HIS A 434 15.98 24.92 8.64
C HIS A 434 14.58 25.47 8.34
N GLY A 435 14.07 26.28 9.27
CA GLY A 435 12.77 26.94 9.13
C GLY A 435 12.88 28.19 8.26
N PHE A 436 11.89 28.42 7.40
CA PHE A 436 11.67 29.73 6.81
C PHE A 436 10.35 30.28 7.33
N LYS A 437 10.33 31.59 7.54
CA LYS A 437 9.12 32.30 7.93
C LYS A 437 8.29 32.67 6.71
N LEU A 438 7.04 32.27 6.72
CA LEU A 438 6.03 32.65 5.72
C LEU A 438 5.57 34.10 5.95
N LYS A 439 4.93 34.70 4.93
CA LYS A 439 4.31 36.04 5.01
C LYS A 439 3.05 36.04 5.88
N ASP A 440 3.29 35.94 7.18
CA ASP A 440 2.33 35.80 8.28
C ASP A 440 1.36 36.96 8.52
N LYS A 441 1.41 38.01 7.71
CA LYS A 441 0.76 39.29 8.00
C LYS A 441 0.12 39.88 6.77
N VAL A 442 -1.12 39.45 6.52
CA VAL A 442 -2.13 40.36 5.96
C VAL A 442 -2.72 41.14 7.14
N GLU A 443 -2.45 42.45 7.19
CA GLU A 443 -3.21 43.33 8.09
C GLU A 443 -4.64 43.47 7.55
N TRP A 444 -5.62 43.08 8.36
CA TRP A 444 -7.00 43.51 8.14
C TRP A 444 -7.15 44.97 8.61
N LEU A 445 -8.08 45.69 8.00
CA LEU A 445 -8.34 47.13 8.26
C LEU A 445 -8.63 47.45 9.73
N ASP A 446 -8.99 46.45 10.54
CA ASP A 446 -9.29 46.56 11.97
C ASP A 446 -8.06 46.30 12.89
N GLY A 447 -6.84 46.17 12.33
CA GLY A 447 -5.59 46.06 13.09
C GLY A 447 -5.28 44.68 13.70
N ASN A 448 -6.04 43.64 13.35
CA ASN A 448 -5.78 42.26 13.79
C ASN A 448 -4.88 41.51 12.79
N TYR A 449 -3.88 40.79 13.32
CA TYR A 449 -2.99 39.93 12.53
C TYR A 449 -3.47 38.47 12.55
N TYR A 450 -3.59 37.86 11.38
CA TYR A 450 -3.87 36.43 11.24
C TYR A 450 -2.68 35.74 10.59
N TYR A 451 -2.15 34.74 11.28
CA TYR A 451 -1.33 33.71 10.67
C TYR A 451 -2.24 32.90 9.75
N ASN A 452 -1.87 32.75 8.47
CA ASN A 452 -2.61 31.94 7.49
C ASN A 452 -2.02 30.53 7.30
N TYR A 453 -0.83 30.28 7.84
CA TYR A 453 -0.01 29.10 7.56
C TYR A 453 0.34 28.29 8.81
N LYS A 454 -0.22 28.64 9.97
CA LYS A 454 0.11 28.03 11.26
C LYS A 454 -0.32 26.55 11.24
N GLY A 455 0.64 25.66 11.46
CA GLY A 455 0.42 24.20 11.36
C GLY A 455 0.35 23.64 9.93
N PHE A 456 0.59 24.43 8.88
CA PHE A 456 0.61 23.92 7.49
C PHE A 456 1.68 22.83 7.28
N SER A 457 2.82 22.93 7.96
CA SER A 457 3.88 21.92 7.99
C SER A 457 3.42 20.54 8.50
N ASN A 458 2.42 20.47 9.38
CA ASN A 458 1.83 19.20 9.81
C ASN A 458 0.94 18.55 8.74
N ILE A 459 0.43 19.33 7.77
CA ILE A 459 -0.27 18.79 6.59
C ILE A 459 0.75 18.14 5.66
N LEU A 460 1.85 18.84 5.34
CA LEU A 460 2.96 18.32 4.54
C LEU A 460 3.52 17.03 5.16
N ALA A 461 3.79 17.02 6.47
CA ALA A 461 4.33 15.87 7.20
C ALA A 461 3.42 14.62 7.29
N GLU A 462 2.10 14.76 7.09
CA GLU A 462 1.19 13.61 6.95
C GLU A 462 0.90 13.26 5.49
N LEU A 463 1.15 14.18 4.54
CA LEU A 463 0.99 13.95 3.10
C LEU A 463 2.16 13.14 2.52
N PHE A 464 3.40 13.54 2.81
CA PHE A 464 4.62 12.89 2.31
C PHE A 464 5.06 11.66 3.14
N LYS A 465 4.30 11.29 4.18
CA LYS A 465 4.71 10.33 5.23
C LYS A 465 4.92 8.86 4.80
N HIS A 466 4.69 8.48 3.55
CA HIS A 466 4.49 7.09 3.17
C HIS A 466 5.13 6.66 1.84
N ASN A 467 5.94 5.60 1.92
CA ASN A 467 6.53 4.83 0.81
C ASN A 467 7.23 5.66 -0.27
N SER A 468 8.20 6.48 0.15
CA SER A 468 9.01 7.40 -0.65
C SER A 468 9.52 6.81 -1.98
N THR A 469 8.73 6.98 -3.03
CA THR A 469 9.16 6.74 -4.42
C THR A 469 10.00 7.92 -4.92
N ALA A 470 10.83 7.68 -5.95
CA ALA A 470 11.52 8.74 -6.69
C ALA A 470 10.58 9.86 -7.14
N GLN A 471 9.34 9.53 -7.51
CA GLN A 471 8.32 10.48 -7.93
C GLN A 471 7.81 11.35 -6.78
N GLN A 472 7.56 10.77 -5.60
CA GLN A 472 7.18 11.54 -4.41
C GLN A 472 8.33 12.42 -3.92
N TYR A 473 9.58 11.93 -3.94
CA TYR A 473 10.75 12.77 -3.63
C TYR A 473 10.92 13.91 -4.64
N ALA A 474 10.68 13.68 -5.94
CA ALA A 474 10.68 14.75 -6.93
C ALA A 474 9.57 15.79 -6.68
N LEU A 475 8.38 15.37 -6.26
CA LEU A 475 7.29 16.29 -5.87
C LEU A 475 7.64 17.08 -4.61
N GLU A 476 8.08 16.41 -3.55
CA GLU A 476 8.53 17.00 -2.29
C GLU A 476 9.65 18.02 -2.53
N GLY A 477 10.69 17.61 -3.27
CA GLY A 477 11.79 18.48 -3.63
C GLY A 477 11.42 19.61 -4.57
N SER A 478 10.41 19.47 -5.43
CA SER A 478 9.89 20.59 -6.24
C SER A 478 9.20 21.65 -5.39
N PHE A 479 8.45 21.25 -4.34
CA PHE A 479 7.94 22.16 -3.30
C PHE A 479 9.10 22.85 -2.58
N ILE A 480 10.13 22.10 -2.17
CA ILE A 480 11.30 22.63 -1.47
C ILE A 480 12.09 23.61 -2.36
N LYS A 481 12.22 23.33 -3.65
CA LYS A 481 12.90 24.18 -4.64
C LYS A 481 12.24 25.55 -4.75
N ALA A 482 10.91 25.57 -4.77
CA ALA A 482 10.11 26.80 -4.69
C ALA A 482 10.45 27.60 -3.43
N TYR A 483 10.49 26.89 -2.30
CA TYR A 483 10.70 27.48 -0.98
C TYR A 483 12.08 28.12 -0.82
N LEU A 484 13.11 27.40 -1.27
CA LEU A 484 14.50 27.88 -1.32
C LEU A 484 14.62 29.13 -2.21
N LYS A 485 14.09 29.10 -3.44
CA LYS A 485 14.09 30.26 -4.35
C LYS A 485 13.41 31.49 -3.74
N GLY A 486 12.21 31.34 -3.16
CA GLY A 486 11.49 32.43 -2.50
C GLY A 486 12.25 33.03 -1.32
N GLY A 487 13.13 32.23 -0.69
CA GLY A 487 14.08 32.68 0.33
C GLY A 487 15.33 33.40 -0.21
N ASN A 488 15.47 33.56 -1.53
CA ASN A 488 16.68 33.97 -2.28
C ASN A 488 17.86 32.97 -2.28
N PHE A 489 17.62 31.66 -2.04
CA PHE A 489 18.69 30.66 -2.10
C PHE A 489 18.98 30.27 -3.55
N SER A 490 20.25 30.37 -3.95
CA SER A 490 20.74 29.79 -5.20
C SER A 490 20.88 28.28 -5.06
N ILE A 491 20.43 27.55 -6.08
CA ILE A 491 20.52 26.08 -6.16
C ILE A 491 21.23 25.76 -7.48
N ALA A 492 22.32 25.00 -7.43
CA ALA A 492 23.04 24.58 -8.62
C ALA A 492 22.12 23.73 -9.54
N ALA A 493 22.21 23.98 -10.85
CA ALA A 493 21.38 23.30 -11.85
C ALA A 493 21.63 21.78 -11.96
N SER A 494 22.67 21.26 -11.30
CA SER A 494 22.96 19.84 -11.16
C SER A 494 22.13 19.13 -10.08
N VAL A 495 21.47 19.88 -9.19
CA VAL A 495 20.60 19.32 -8.14
C VAL A 495 19.19 19.10 -8.72
N SER A 496 18.76 17.85 -8.78
CA SER A 496 17.41 17.50 -9.22
C SER A 496 16.39 17.69 -8.10
N ASP A 497 15.11 17.70 -8.47
CA ASP A 497 14.03 17.79 -7.51
C ASP A 497 13.97 16.49 -6.68
N GLU A 498 14.32 15.33 -7.25
CA GLU A 498 14.44 14.08 -6.46
C GLU A 498 15.56 14.19 -5.42
N ASP A 499 16.71 14.79 -5.76
CA ASP A 499 17.79 15.02 -4.80
C ASP A 499 17.32 15.92 -3.65
N LEU A 500 16.55 16.98 -3.94
CA LEU A 500 16.02 17.91 -2.93
C LEU A 500 15.07 17.23 -1.94
N GLY A 501 14.14 16.38 -2.41
CA GLY A 501 13.25 15.63 -1.52
C GLY A 501 13.93 14.47 -0.78
N ARG A 502 15.03 13.94 -1.31
CA ARG A 502 15.90 13.00 -0.57
C ARG A 502 16.73 13.70 0.50
N PHE A 503 17.11 14.96 0.26
CA PHE A 503 17.94 15.74 1.17
C PHE A 503 17.12 16.34 2.32
N PHE A 504 15.91 16.85 2.03
CA PHE A 504 14.95 17.35 3.02
C PHE A 504 13.64 16.55 2.98
N ASP A 505 13.23 16.01 4.12
CA ASP A 505 12.07 15.11 4.29
C ASP A 505 11.08 15.74 5.30
N PHE A 506 9.83 15.97 4.89
CA PHE A 506 8.74 16.45 5.75
C PHE A 506 8.11 15.34 6.60
N GLY A 507 8.09 14.11 6.10
CA GLY A 507 7.50 12.95 6.76
C GLY A 507 8.25 12.49 8.01
N TYR A 508 9.56 12.76 8.09
CA TYR A 508 10.46 12.27 9.13
C TYR A 508 10.23 12.89 10.53
N VAL A 509 9.54 14.03 10.63
CA VAL A 509 9.40 14.78 11.90
C VAL A 509 7.94 14.99 12.31
N GLN A 510 7.71 15.03 13.64
CA GLN A 510 6.42 15.34 14.24
C GLN A 510 6.48 16.75 14.85
N TYR A 511 6.02 17.76 14.12
CA TYR A 511 6.18 19.15 14.54
C TYR A 511 5.21 19.50 15.69
N ASN A 512 5.75 19.51 16.92
CA ASN A 512 5.07 19.97 18.13
C ASN A 512 4.80 21.50 18.13
N THR A 513 5.36 22.24 17.17
CA THR A 513 5.20 23.70 16.99
C THR A 513 3.84 24.07 16.39
N ALA A 514 2.75 23.66 17.06
CA ALA A 514 1.37 24.10 16.80
C ALA A 514 1.13 25.60 17.08
N ASN A 515 2.18 26.43 17.03
CA ASN A 515 2.18 27.85 17.37
C ASN A 515 2.77 28.79 16.32
N GLU A 516 3.52 28.29 15.33
CA GLU A 516 4.31 29.13 14.42
C GLU A 516 4.11 28.71 12.95
N SER A 517 4.10 29.69 12.04
CA SER A 517 4.00 29.48 10.59
C SER A 517 5.37 29.22 9.96
N ILE A 518 5.96 28.11 10.36
CA ILE A 518 7.26 27.68 9.89
C ILE A 518 7.01 26.47 9.00
N ILE A 519 7.59 26.47 7.79
CA ILE A 519 7.86 25.23 7.10
C ILE A 519 9.31 24.85 7.46
N PRO A 520 9.49 23.94 8.42
CA PRO A 520 10.78 23.34 8.72
C PRO A 520 11.22 22.43 7.56
N LEU A 521 12.31 22.80 6.88
CA LEU A 521 13.07 21.85 6.09
C LEU A 521 13.94 21.03 7.05
N THR A 522 13.61 19.75 7.21
CA THR A 522 14.37 18.82 8.04
C THR A 522 15.21 17.90 7.17
N LEU A 523 16.52 17.93 7.40
CA LEU A 523 17.45 17.03 6.71
C LEU A 523 17.10 15.59 7.08
N ALA A 524 17.00 14.69 6.09
CA ALA A 524 16.41 13.36 6.25
C ALA A 524 17.19 12.42 7.21
N HIS A 525 18.42 12.78 7.57
CA HIS A 525 19.31 11.99 8.44
C HIS A 525 19.60 12.72 9.77
N PRO A 526 19.45 12.04 10.93
CA PRO A 526 19.73 12.66 12.24
C PRO A 526 21.23 12.70 12.56
N PHE A 527 21.82 13.89 12.54
CA PHE A 527 23.23 14.14 12.84
C PHE A 527 23.54 14.03 14.34
N SER A 528 24.33 13.02 14.71
CA SER A 528 24.80 12.85 16.09
C SER A 528 26.04 13.69 16.42
N GLY A 529 26.00 15.01 16.24
CA GLY A 529 27.04 15.88 16.81
C GLY A 529 27.10 17.34 16.34
N VAL A 530 27.03 17.58 15.02
CA VAL A 530 27.71 18.75 14.46
C VAL A 530 26.79 19.72 13.69
N ARG A 531 26.60 20.93 14.24
CA ARG A 531 25.95 22.07 13.56
C ARG A 531 26.72 22.49 12.30
N GLY A 532 28.05 22.42 12.35
CA GLY A 532 28.94 22.61 11.21
C GLY A 532 28.62 21.67 10.04
N PHE A 533 28.54 20.35 10.25
CA PHE A 533 28.20 19.37 9.21
C PHE A 533 26.90 19.71 8.51
N ALA A 534 25.82 19.94 9.25
CA ALA A 534 24.51 20.22 8.67
C ALA A 534 24.50 21.50 7.81
N ILE A 535 25.30 22.51 8.17
CA ILE A 535 25.45 23.75 7.39
C ILE A 535 26.38 23.53 6.18
N GLU A 536 27.54 22.92 6.36
CA GLU A 536 28.52 22.66 5.28
C GLU A 536 27.98 21.68 4.24
N ALA A 537 27.26 20.65 4.67
CA ALA A 537 26.55 19.73 3.79
C ALA A 537 25.47 20.46 2.98
N MET A 538 24.67 21.32 3.62
CA MET A 538 23.67 22.14 2.91
C MET A 538 24.33 23.09 1.90
N ASN A 539 25.42 23.77 2.28
CA ASN A 539 26.19 24.65 1.40
C ASN A 539 26.78 23.88 0.20
N ALA A 540 27.42 22.72 0.45
CA ALA A 540 28.02 21.90 -0.59
C ALA A 540 26.96 21.33 -1.55
N PHE A 541 25.84 20.84 -1.02
CA PHE A 541 24.72 20.31 -1.80
C PHE A 541 24.06 21.39 -2.66
N LEU A 542 23.71 22.55 -2.09
CA LEU A 542 23.15 23.68 -2.85
C LEU A 542 24.15 24.22 -3.89
N GLY A 543 25.45 24.14 -3.62
CA GLY A 543 26.53 24.42 -4.55
C GLY A 543 26.76 23.35 -5.64
N GLY A 544 25.99 22.26 -5.66
CA GLY A 544 26.07 21.19 -6.67
C GLY A 544 27.13 20.12 -6.38
N GLY A 545 27.77 20.17 -5.21
CA GLY A 545 28.56 19.07 -4.66
C GLY A 545 27.68 17.92 -4.17
N LYS A 546 28.29 16.77 -3.86
CA LYS A 546 27.57 15.57 -3.41
C LYS A 546 27.80 15.29 -1.94
N VAL A 547 26.72 15.35 -1.17
CA VAL A 547 26.67 14.87 0.22
C VAL A 547 26.28 13.40 0.21
N TYR A 548 27.11 12.54 0.78
CA TYR A 548 26.84 11.12 0.93
C TYR A 548 26.49 10.82 2.39
N PHE A 549 25.22 10.64 2.73
CA PHE A 549 24.83 10.35 4.12
C PHE A 549 25.22 8.94 4.60
N ASP A 550 25.59 8.04 3.68
CA ASP A 550 26.14 6.72 3.96
C ASP A 550 27.67 6.70 4.13
N ASP A 551 28.37 7.78 3.72
CA ASP A 551 29.83 7.92 3.76
C ASP A 551 30.20 9.26 4.38
N GLU A 552 30.63 9.26 5.65
CA GLU A 552 30.74 10.44 6.52
C GLU A 552 31.92 11.40 6.19
N VAL A 553 32.32 11.46 4.92
CA VAL A 553 33.36 12.33 4.37
C VAL A 553 32.72 13.38 3.46
N ILE A 554 32.90 14.67 3.79
CA ILE A 554 32.42 15.80 3.00
C ILE A 554 33.40 16.05 1.84
N PHE A 555 32.93 15.95 0.60
CA PHE A 555 33.70 16.36 -0.58
C PHE A 555 33.27 17.75 -1.03
N ASP A 556 34.20 18.70 -1.04
CA ASP A 556 33.98 19.98 -1.69
C ASP A 556 33.86 19.82 -3.22
N SER A 557 33.10 20.70 -3.87
CA SER A 557 32.92 20.70 -5.33
C SER A 557 34.25 20.72 -6.11
N SER A 558 35.26 21.43 -5.59
CA SER A 558 36.62 21.47 -6.11
C SER A 558 37.28 20.08 -6.12
N PHE A 559 37.19 19.33 -5.03
CA PHE A 559 37.71 17.96 -4.94
C PHE A 559 36.91 16.99 -5.81
N VAL A 560 35.57 17.10 -5.84
CA VAL A 560 34.69 16.29 -6.71
C VAL A 560 35.04 16.48 -8.20
N SER A 561 35.47 17.68 -8.60
CA SER A 561 35.89 17.98 -9.99
C SER A 561 37.29 17.47 -10.35
N SER A 562 38.05 16.94 -9.38
CA SER A 562 39.46 16.54 -9.54
C SER A 562 39.63 15.02 -9.70
N LYS A 563 40.82 14.59 -10.18
CA LYS A 563 41.21 13.17 -10.19
C LYS A 563 41.19 12.53 -8.79
N GLY A 564 41.37 13.34 -7.74
CA GLY A 564 41.35 12.91 -6.34
C GLY A 564 40.08 12.15 -5.96
N LYS A 565 38.90 12.52 -6.48
CA LYS A 565 37.66 11.81 -6.17
C LYS A 565 37.61 10.39 -6.75
N CYS A 566 38.08 10.19 -7.99
CA CYS A 566 38.19 8.86 -8.57
C CYS A 566 39.19 7.99 -7.80
N VAL A 567 40.34 8.55 -7.44
CA VAL A 567 41.38 7.84 -6.70
C VAL A 567 40.90 7.47 -5.28
N TYR A 568 40.21 8.38 -4.60
CA TYR A 568 39.53 8.10 -3.33
C TYR A 568 38.55 6.92 -3.44
N ASP A 569 37.69 6.93 -4.47
CA ASP A 569 36.69 5.87 -4.67
C ASP A 569 37.35 4.51 -4.93
N TYR A 570 38.49 4.48 -5.63
CA TYR A 570 39.28 3.27 -5.85
C TYR A 570 40.00 2.78 -4.57
N ILE A 571 40.52 3.70 -3.75
CA ILE A 571 41.08 3.37 -2.42
C ILE A 571 39.99 2.76 -1.53
N LYS A 572 38.80 3.37 -1.49
CA LYS A 572 37.65 2.86 -0.76
C LYS A 572 37.21 1.48 -1.27
N GLN A 573 37.15 1.29 -2.59
CA GLN A 573 36.73 0.03 -3.22
C GLN A 573 37.67 -1.13 -2.88
N THR A 574 38.99 -0.92 -2.91
CA THR A 574 39.96 -1.96 -2.52
C THR A 574 39.95 -2.24 -1.02
N ASN A 575 39.46 -1.32 -0.19
CA ASN A 575 39.28 -1.48 1.26
C ASN A 575 40.58 -1.97 1.94
N GLY A 576 41.72 -1.42 1.50
CA GLY A 576 43.05 -1.79 1.95
C GLY A 576 43.26 -1.63 3.45
N SER A 577 44.27 -2.32 3.98
CA SER A 577 44.53 -2.34 5.43
C SER A 577 44.83 -0.95 6.01
N LEU A 578 45.52 -0.09 5.25
CA LEU A 578 45.79 1.29 5.66
C LEU A 578 44.52 2.15 5.70
N PHE A 579 43.74 2.17 4.60
CA PHE A 579 42.46 2.90 4.53
C PHE A 579 41.51 2.52 5.68
N ARG A 580 41.41 1.21 5.99
CA ARG A 580 40.60 0.70 7.11
C ARG A 580 41.04 1.19 8.48
N ASN A 581 42.33 1.50 8.66
CA ASN A 581 42.90 1.95 9.93
C ASN A 581 43.03 3.47 10.03
N THR A 582 42.72 4.22 8.97
CA THR A 582 42.85 5.69 8.91
C THR A 582 41.53 6.35 8.51
N ILE A 583 41.34 6.68 7.23
CA ILE A 583 40.18 7.41 6.68
C ILE A 583 38.86 6.73 7.04
N ARG A 584 38.81 5.39 7.04
CA ARG A 584 37.59 4.65 7.42
C ARG A 584 37.13 4.91 8.86
N ASN A 585 38.02 5.28 9.78
CA ASN A 585 37.62 5.63 11.16
C ASN A 585 36.75 6.89 11.23
N PHE A 586 36.69 7.69 10.17
CA PHE A 586 35.74 8.80 10.06
C PHE A 586 34.36 8.33 9.55
N ILE A 587 34.27 7.17 8.90
CA ILE A 587 33.03 6.58 8.35
C ILE A 587 32.38 5.59 9.35
N ASP A 588 33.19 4.92 10.18
CA ASP A 588 32.72 3.97 11.20
C ASP A 588 32.48 4.64 12.59
N ASN A 589 32.76 5.94 12.79
CA ASN A 589 32.68 6.62 14.10
C ASN A 589 32.26 8.11 13.98
N LYS A 590 30.94 8.33 14.14
CA LYS A 590 30.16 9.60 14.07
C LYS A 590 30.48 10.71 15.10
N GLU A 591 31.73 10.83 15.52
CA GLU A 591 32.21 11.83 16.50
C GLU A 591 33.12 12.89 15.84
N TYR A 592 33.62 12.60 14.64
CA TYR A 592 34.54 13.45 13.89
C TYR A 592 34.22 13.36 12.41
N ASP A 593 34.16 14.50 11.74
CA ASP A 593 33.82 14.61 10.33
C ASP A 593 35.09 14.96 9.52
N LEU A 594 35.27 14.32 8.36
CA LEU A 594 36.42 14.57 7.47
C LEU A 594 35.97 15.39 6.25
N LYS A 595 36.61 16.52 5.97
CA LYS A 595 36.38 17.32 4.74
C LYS A 595 37.57 17.19 3.78
N MET A 596 37.31 17.05 2.48
CA MET A 596 38.32 17.09 1.42
C MET A 596 38.05 18.23 0.44
N VAL A 597 39.05 19.08 0.19
CA VAL A 597 38.95 20.30 -0.65
C VAL A 597 40.19 20.49 -1.53
N VAL A 598 40.04 21.13 -2.69
CA VAL A 598 41.15 21.51 -3.57
C VAL A 598 41.23 23.03 -3.67
N GLU A 599 42.35 23.62 -3.23
CA GLU A 599 42.51 25.07 -3.12
C GLU A 599 43.97 25.53 -3.38
N PRO A 600 44.21 26.78 -3.80
CA PRO A 600 45.56 27.26 -4.11
C PRO A 600 46.36 27.58 -2.84
N PHE A 601 47.49 26.88 -2.65
CA PHE A 601 48.42 27.18 -1.56
C PHE A 601 49.32 28.40 -1.87
N PRO A 602 49.87 29.09 -0.85
CA PRO A 602 50.78 30.22 -1.02
C PRO A 602 51.96 29.94 -1.97
N SER A 603 52.50 30.97 -2.61
CA SER A 603 53.61 30.80 -3.58
C SER A 603 54.93 30.36 -2.94
N SER A 604 55.09 30.55 -1.63
CA SER A 604 56.20 30.03 -0.83
C SER A 604 55.98 28.59 -0.33
N ASP A 605 54.77 28.04 -0.52
CA ASP A 605 54.43 26.69 -0.14
C ASP A 605 54.58 25.74 -1.33
N ASN A 606 55.28 24.64 -1.08
CA ASN A 606 55.57 23.58 -2.04
C ASN A 606 54.88 22.26 -1.67
N ALA A 607 54.11 22.20 -0.59
CA ALA A 607 53.32 21.03 -0.25
C ALA A 607 52.22 20.79 -1.31
N ASP A 608 52.02 19.54 -1.72
CA ASP A 608 50.92 19.15 -2.61
C ASP A 608 49.62 18.87 -1.86
N ALA A 609 49.68 18.57 -0.56
CA ALA A 609 48.53 18.45 0.33
C ALA A 609 48.89 18.86 1.77
N ARG A 610 47.87 19.11 2.61
CA ARG A 610 47.98 19.41 4.05
C ARG A 610 46.73 18.91 4.78
N THR A 611 46.87 18.50 6.03
CA THR A 611 45.75 18.20 6.94
C THR A 611 45.69 19.22 8.07
N ASP A 612 44.48 19.63 8.44
CA ASP A 612 44.22 20.78 9.29
C ASP A 612 43.12 20.48 10.33
N ASP A 613 43.39 20.83 11.59
CA ASP A 613 42.52 20.68 12.75
C ASP A 613 41.96 22.01 13.33
N GLU A 614 42.08 23.15 12.61
CA GLU A 614 41.53 24.48 12.99
C GLU A 614 40.06 24.42 13.48
N PHE A 615 39.28 23.49 12.93
CA PHE A 615 37.86 23.32 13.22
C PHE A 615 37.52 22.06 14.05
N LEU A 616 38.51 21.39 14.63
CA LEU A 616 38.32 20.18 15.43
C LEU A 616 37.63 20.49 16.76
N ASP A 617 38.23 21.35 17.60
CA ASP A 617 37.65 21.77 18.89
C ASP A 617 36.29 22.48 18.74
N SER A 618 36.10 23.24 17.65
CA SER A 618 34.95 24.14 17.47
C SER A 618 33.80 23.57 16.64
N LYS A 619 34.08 22.56 15.80
CA LYS A 619 33.12 21.96 14.86
C LYS A 619 33.32 20.46 14.64
N GLY A 620 34.23 19.76 15.32
CA GLY A 620 34.50 18.33 15.10
C GLY A 620 35.11 17.99 13.73
N PHE A 621 35.55 18.99 12.96
CA PHE A 621 36.07 18.81 11.60
C PHE A 621 37.58 18.63 11.57
N ILE A 622 38.05 17.72 10.73
CA ILE A 622 39.41 17.73 10.19
C ILE A 622 39.32 17.95 8.67
N THR A 623 40.14 18.83 8.12
CA THR A 623 40.12 19.18 6.70
C THR A 623 41.42 18.76 6.03
N ILE A 624 41.31 17.93 4.99
CA ILE A 624 42.41 17.65 4.06
C ILE A 624 42.28 18.62 2.88
N ARG A 625 43.28 19.51 2.78
CA ARG A 625 43.43 20.51 1.73
C ARG A 625 44.42 19.97 0.68
N PHE A 626 44.05 19.98 -0.59
CA PHE A 626 44.90 19.57 -1.72
C PHE A 626 45.28 20.79 -2.56
N ASN A 627 46.56 20.95 -2.88
CA ASN A 627 47.06 22.11 -3.61
C ASN A 627 46.53 22.11 -5.05
N SER A 628 45.87 23.19 -5.48
CA SER A 628 45.28 23.27 -6.83
C SER A 628 46.28 23.05 -7.98
N ARG A 629 47.59 23.18 -7.73
CA ARG A 629 48.66 22.83 -8.68
C ARG A 629 48.66 21.33 -9.03
N MET A 630 48.36 20.44 -8.07
CA MET A 630 48.50 18.99 -8.23
C MET A 630 47.48 18.39 -9.21
N VAL A 631 46.31 19.05 -9.38
CA VAL A 631 45.17 18.59 -10.18
C VAL A 631 45.55 18.14 -11.60
N ASN A 632 46.50 18.86 -12.21
CA ASN A 632 46.92 18.63 -13.59
C ASN A 632 48.36 18.09 -13.72
N THR A 633 49.11 17.99 -12.62
CA THR A 633 50.52 17.52 -12.63
C THR A 633 50.70 16.12 -12.05
N HIS A 634 49.84 15.69 -11.13
CA HIS A 634 50.00 14.43 -10.41
C HIS A 634 49.32 13.25 -11.11
N ASN A 635 50.02 12.11 -11.13
CA ASN A 635 49.49 10.83 -11.57
C ASN A 635 48.59 10.19 -10.50
N PRO A 636 47.71 9.24 -10.86
CA PRO A 636 46.78 8.61 -9.92
C PRO A 636 47.45 7.95 -8.71
N ILE A 637 48.67 7.41 -8.87
CA ILE A 637 49.46 6.82 -7.77
C ILE A 637 49.99 7.88 -6.78
N GLN A 638 50.30 9.09 -7.23
CA GLN A 638 50.72 10.20 -6.37
C GLN A 638 49.52 10.81 -5.64
N TRP A 639 48.39 10.96 -6.34
CA TRP A 639 47.10 11.27 -5.70
C TRP A 639 46.76 10.25 -4.60
N ALA A 640 47.02 8.96 -4.83
CA ALA A 640 46.80 7.91 -3.84
C ALA A 640 47.77 8.02 -2.66
N ALA A 641 49.04 8.38 -2.91
CA ALA A 641 50.02 8.61 -1.86
C ALA A 641 49.56 9.75 -0.94
N ASN A 642 49.21 10.90 -1.51
CA ASN A 642 48.82 12.08 -0.75
C ASN A 642 47.50 11.82 0.02
N ILE A 643 46.47 11.23 -0.60
CA ILE A 643 45.22 10.87 0.10
C ILE A 643 45.50 9.94 1.30
N LEU A 644 46.41 8.96 1.16
CA LEU A 644 46.76 8.05 2.25
C LEU A 644 47.66 8.71 3.32
N HIS A 645 48.56 9.62 2.92
CA HIS A 645 49.44 10.41 3.79
C HIS A 645 48.61 11.32 4.71
N GLU A 646 47.79 12.20 4.11
CA GLU A 646 46.88 13.09 4.82
C GLU A 646 45.84 12.33 5.64
N GLY A 647 45.36 11.20 5.14
CA GLY A 647 44.49 10.30 5.90
C GLY A 647 45.10 9.80 7.22
N ILE A 648 46.42 9.66 7.30
CA ILE A 648 47.12 9.30 8.55
C ILE A 648 47.20 10.50 9.50
N HIS A 649 47.54 11.70 9.02
CA HIS A 649 47.47 12.92 9.82
C HIS A 649 46.07 13.11 10.41
N ALA A 650 45.03 12.92 9.60
CA ALA A 650 43.66 13.02 10.07
C ALA A 650 43.34 12.01 11.18
N GLU A 651 43.73 10.75 11.03
CA GLU A 651 43.60 9.75 12.12
C GLU A 651 44.43 10.12 13.36
N ILE A 652 45.60 10.76 13.21
CA ILE A 652 46.42 11.23 14.32
C ILE A 652 45.69 12.35 15.09
N PHE A 653 45.25 13.42 14.42
CA PHE A 653 44.49 14.52 15.04
C PHE A 653 43.23 13.99 15.74
N ARG A 654 42.42 13.21 15.01
CA ARG A 654 41.19 12.57 15.52
C ARG A 654 41.46 11.69 16.74
N PHE A 655 42.54 10.92 16.73
CA PHE A 655 42.92 10.10 17.86
C PHE A 655 43.32 10.95 19.07
N VAL A 656 44.23 11.92 18.89
CA VAL A 656 44.80 12.74 19.96
C VAL A 656 43.68 13.48 20.69
N HIS A 657 42.78 14.14 19.96
CA HIS A 657 41.60 14.81 20.53
C HIS A 657 40.69 13.82 21.30
N LYS A 658 40.32 12.68 20.68
CA LYS A 658 39.43 11.67 21.31
C LYS A 658 40.00 11.05 22.59
N ASN A 659 41.32 11.02 22.76
CA ASN A 659 42.00 10.21 23.79
C ASN A 659 42.65 11.03 24.90
N ASP A 660 41.99 12.17 25.16
CA ASP A 660 42.22 13.20 26.17
C ASP A 660 42.94 14.43 25.58
N PRO A 661 42.30 15.62 25.52
CA PRO A 661 42.99 16.89 25.20
C PRO A 661 44.16 17.19 26.16
N ASN A 662 44.26 16.48 27.28
CA ASN A 662 45.36 16.48 28.23
C ASN A 662 46.07 15.10 28.45
N VAL A 663 45.79 14.08 27.60
CA VAL A 663 46.68 12.96 27.18
C VAL A 663 46.98 11.82 28.22
N LYS A 664 46.71 10.48 28.07
CA LYS A 664 46.75 9.44 26.97
C LYS A 664 45.79 8.23 27.21
N PRO A 665 45.60 7.32 26.22
CA PRO A 665 46.02 5.91 26.42
C PRO A 665 46.83 5.22 25.28
N ARG A 666 47.09 3.91 25.44
CA ARG A 666 47.86 2.97 24.57
C ARG A 666 47.04 2.48 23.37
N GLU A 667 47.58 2.00 22.25
CA GLU A 667 49.01 1.86 21.85
C GLU A 667 49.59 3.10 21.18
N ARG A 668 48.77 4.10 20.85
CA ARG A 668 49.18 5.41 20.31
C ARG A 668 50.02 6.26 21.30
N ALA A 669 50.49 5.67 22.40
CA ALA A 669 51.27 6.33 23.45
C ALA A 669 52.59 6.96 22.93
N ARG A 670 53.11 6.51 21.77
CA ARG A 670 54.25 7.12 21.05
C ARG A 670 53.86 8.38 20.29
N VAL A 671 52.74 8.39 19.57
CA VAL A 671 52.15 9.62 18.97
C VAL A 671 52.07 10.70 20.04
N VAL A 672 51.39 10.40 21.15
CA VAL A 672 51.22 11.35 22.24
C VAL A 672 52.41 11.40 23.21
N GLN A 673 53.53 10.74 22.91
CA GLN A 673 54.83 11.02 23.53
C GLN A 673 55.54 12.09 22.72
N LEU A 674 55.57 11.97 21.39
CA LEU A 674 56.10 12.99 20.49
C LEU A 674 55.31 14.29 20.67
N TYR A 675 53.97 14.24 20.58
CA TYR A 675 53.10 15.39 20.81
C TYR A 675 53.36 16.08 22.16
N LEU A 676 53.46 15.34 23.27
CA LEU A 676 53.81 15.95 24.58
C LEU A 676 55.25 16.45 24.67
N HIS A 677 56.20 15.82 23.96
CA HIS A 677 57.60 16.23 23.97
C HIS A 677 57.82 17.55 23.23
N TYR A 678 57.00 17.82 22.22
CA TYR A 678 57.05 19.02 21.38
C TYR A 678 55.90 20.03 21.66
N LYS A 679 55.03 19.78 22.65
CA LYS A 679 53.81 20.58 22.92
C LYS A 679 54.08 22.07 23.16
N ASP A 680 55.23 22.40 23.75
CA ASP A 680 55.64 23.78 24.06
C ASP A 680 56.60 24.35 22.99
N SER A 681 56.50 23.88 21.74
CA SER A 681 57.34 24.30 20.60
C SER A 681 56.59 24.24 19.27
N ASP A 682 57.04 24.99 18.26
CA ASP A 682 56.44 25.05 16.91
C ASP A 682 56.60 23.76 16.07
N TRP A 683 56.78 22.60 16.71
CA TRP A 683 57.24 21.33 16.14
C TRP A 683 56.15 20.23 16.16
N ASN A 684 54.87 20.62 16.14
CA ASN A 684 53.75 19.68 16.07
C ASN A 684 53.81 18.83 14.80
N ASP A 685 54.04 19.46 13.64
CA ASP A 685 54.12 18.78 12.34
C ASP A 685 55.27 17.76 12.32
N GLU A 686 56.44 18.13 12.85
CA GLU A 686 57.59 17.23 13.01
C GLU A 686 57.23 16.00 13.86
N ALA A 687 56.51 16.19 14.98
CA ALA A 687 56.08 15.08 15.85
C ALA A 687 55.20 14.06 15.10
N GLN A 688 54.39 14.51 14.14
CA GLN A 688 53.54 13.66 13.31
C GLN A 688 54.38 12.97 12.22
N HIS A 689 55.20 13.72 11.48
CA HIS A 689 56.08 13.17 10.44
C HIS A 689 57.08 12.14 11.00
N ILE A 690 57.74 12.41 12.15
CA ILE A 690 58.60 11.44 12.86
C ILE A 690 57.82 10.15 13.12
N HIS A 691 56.58 10.23 13.64
CA HIS A 691 55.77 9.03 13.89
C HIS A 691 55.42 8.27 12.59
N MET A 692 55.18 8.99 11.51
CA MET A 692 54.92 8.39 10.20
C MET A 692 56.17 7.71 9.62
N THR A 693 57.37 8.24 9.86
CA THR A 693 58.64 7.55 9.54
C THR A 693 58.81 6.25 10.34
N GLU A 694 58.41 6.25 11.62
CA GLU A 694 58.51 5.09 12.53
C GLU A 694 57.51 3.95 12.23
N LYS A 695 56.39 4.24 11.54
CA LYS A 695 55.24 3.32 11.46
C LYS A 695 54.59 3.20 10.09
N TYR A 696 54.48 4.27 9.33
CA TYR A 696 53.52 4.35 8.21
C TYR A 696 54.14 4.29 6.81
N VAL A 697 55.42 4.60 6.61
CA VAL A 697 56.12 4.46 5.31
C VAL A 697 55.87 3.07 4.68
N THR A 698 56.16 1.98 5.41
CA THR A 698 55.97 0.63 4.86
C THR A 698 54.49 0.28 4.61
N PRO A 699 53.53 0.61 5.49
CA PRO A 699 52.10 0.56 5.19
C PRO A 699 51.66 1.36 3.95
N ILE A 700 52.15 2.59 3.74
CA ILE A 700 51.83 3.42 2.56
C ILE A 700 52.34 2.72 1.31
N ALA A 701 53.63 2.35 1.26
CA ALA A 701 54.21 1.65 0.11
C ALA A 701 53.48 0.33 -0.20
N LYS A 702 53.01 -0.40 0.83
CA LYS A 702 52.18 -1.61 0.65
C LYS A 702 50.78 -1.30 0.12
N ALA A 703 50.12 -0.25 0.61
CA ALA A 703 48.79 0.15 0.13
C ALA A 703 48.84 0.64 -1.33
N LEU A 704 49.84 1.46 -1.68
CA LEU A 704 50.11 1.89 -3.07
C LEU A 704 50.36 0.69 -3.99
N ARG A 705 51.12 -0.30 -3.51
CA ARG A 705 51.35 -1.56 -4.21
C ARG A 705 50.08 -2.40 -4.37
N GLU A 706 49.19 -2.45 -3.37
CA GLU A 706 47.89 -3.13 -3.47
C GLU A 706 46.96 -2.47 -4.50
N LEU A 707 46.91 -1.13 -4.53
CA LEU A 707 46.16 -0.35 -5.52
C LEU A 707 46.70 -0.59 -6.95
N ASP A 708 48.02 -0.64 -7.09
CA ASP A 708 48.73 -1.01 -8.33
C ASP A 708 48.76 -2.53 -8.59
N LYS A 709 47.80 -3.29 -8.04
CA LYS A 709 47.60 -4.73 -8.26
C LYS A 709 48.84 -5.61 -8.04
N ASN A 710 49.78 -5.12 -7.23
CA ASN A 710 51.09 -5.70 -6.91
C ASN A 710 52.06 -5.84 -8.11
N GLN A 711 51.96 -4.98 -9.13
CA GLN A 711 52.75 -5.06 -10.37
C GLN A 711 54.28 -5.09 -10.16
N TYR A 712 54.81 -4.33 -9.19
CA TYR A 712 56.26 -4.24 -8.94
C TYR A 712 56.66 -4.75 -7.54
N SER A 713 57.96 -4.71 -7.19
CA SER A 713 58.44 -4.95 -5.81
C SER A 713 58.08 -3.77 -4.90
N LEU A 714 58.11 -3.98 -3.57
CA LEU A 714 57.79 -2.92 -2.59
C LEU A 714 58.67 -1.68 -2.78
N ASP A 715 59.94 -1.85 -3.13
CA ASP A 715 60.94 -0.80 -3.41
C ASP A 715 60.48 0.23 -4.45
N HIS A 716 59.67 -0.18 -5.43
CA HIS A 716 59.16 0.73 -6.47
C HIS A 716 58.13 1.74 -5.91
N TYR A 717 57.56 1.48 -4.73
CA TYR A 717 56.57 2.33 -4.06
C TYR A 717 57.14 3.01 -2.81
N MET A 718 58.38 2.70 -2.40
CA MET A 718 59.01 3.29 -1.22
C MET A 718 59.29 4.78 -1.39
N HIS A 719 59.54 5.27 -2.60
CA HIS A 719 59.76 6.69 -2.87
C HIS A 719 58.55 7.55 -2.48
N PHE A 720 57.36 7.26 -3.02
CA PHE A 720 56.10 7.92 -2.69
C PHE A 720 55.71 7.83 -1.21
N ALA A 721 56.24 6.83 -0.50
CA ALA A 721 55.99 6.63 0.93
C ALA A 721 57.00 7.37 1.85
N TRP A 722 58.10 7.87 1.29
CA TRP A 722 59.08 8.74 1.97
C TRP A 722 58.93 10.22 1.57
N GLU A 723 58.21 10.50 0.50
CA GLU A 723 57.80 11.83 0.07
C GLU A 723 57.06 12.57 1.21
N GLY A 724 57.40 13.85 1.44
CA GLY A 724 57.00 14.63 2.63
C GLY A 724 57.67 14.23 3.95
N LEU A 725 58.09 12.97 4.13
CA LEU A 725 58.57 12.45 5.42
C LEU A 725 60.10 12.44 5.59
N ILE A 726 60.87 12.51 4.50
CA ILE A 726 62.31 12.26 4.53
C ILE A 726 63.14 13.31 5.27
N GLU A 727 62.70 14.57 5.31
CA GLU A 727 63.42 15.66 5.98
C GLU A 727 63.35 15.51 7.51
N HIS A 728 62.16 15.14 8.00
CA HIS A 728 61.82 14.87 9.41
C HIS A 728 62.24 13.47 9.90
N ALA A 729 62.84 12.65 9.03
CA ALA A 729 63.22 11.28 9.36
C ALA A 729 64.42 11.24 10.32
N PRO A 730 64.31 10.60 11.51
CA PRO A 730 65.46 10.41 12.39
C PRO A 730 66.57 9.59 11.70
N GLU A 731 67.83 10.02 11.85
CA GLU A 731 69.00 9.47 11.15
C GLU A 731 69.20 7.95 11.31
N TYR A 732 68.58 7.30 12.31
CA TYR A 732 68.63 5.84 12.49
C TYR A 732 67.56 5.05 11.70
N ILE A 733 66.58 5.73 11.10
CA ILE A 733 65.57 5.16 10.17
C ILE A 733 65.78 5.71 8.76
N LYS A 734 66.37 6.91 8.63
CA LYS A 734 66.60 7.64 7.38
C LYS A 734 67.33 6.77 6.35
N PRO A 735 66.72 6.51 5.18
CA PRO A 735 67.38 5.79 4.10
C PRO A 735 68.63 6.52 3.62
N THR A 736 69.64 5.77 3.18
CA THR A 736 70.85 6.39 2.61
C THR A 736 70.52 7.16 1.31
N PRO A 737 71.29 8.21 0.96
CA PRO A 737 71.09 8.93 -0.31
C PRO A 737 71.14 8.03 -1.56
N GLN A 738 71.90 6.93 -1.50
CA GLN A 738 71.90 5.91 -2.55
C GLN A 738 70.54 5.20 -2.65
N GLN A 739 69.99 4.71 -1.53
CA GLN A 739 68.69 4.03 -1.52
C GLN A 739 67.53 4.94 -1.95
N LEU A 740 67.56 6.23 -1.57
CA LEU A 740 66.59 7.22 -2.05
C LEU A 740 66.66 7.39 -3.57
N SER A 741 67.87 7.49 -4.13
CA SER A 741 68.09 7.56 -5.58
C SER A 741 67.65 6.28 -6.29
N GLU A 742 67.95 5.10 -5.72
CA GLU A 742 67.52 3.81 -6.26
C GLU A 742 65.99 3.70 -6.28
N TRP A 743 65.30 4.01 -5.17
CA TRP A 743 63.83 3.99 -5.12
C TRP A 743 63.20 5.04 -6.06
N ALA A 744 63.74 6.25 -6.17
CA ALA A 744 63.26 7.27 -7.11
C ALA A 744 63.39 6.83 -8.58
N ASN A 745 64.47 6.12 -8.93
CA ASN A 745 64.64 5.52 -10.26
C ASN A 745 63.68 4.35 -10.51
N LEU A 746 63.25 3.64 -9.47
CA LEU A 746 62.25 2.56 -9.58
C LEU A 746 60.81 3.09 -9.68
N SER A 747 60.47 4.16 -8.94
CA SER A 747 59.12 4.74 -8.93
C SER A 747 58.70 5.36 -10.26
N ASN A 748 59.65 5.82 -11.09
CA ASN A 748 59.38 6.29 -12.45
C ASN A 748 58.60 5.24 -13.29
N LYS A 749 58.92 3.95 -13.13
CA LYS A 749 58.21 2.86 -13.83
C LYS A 749 56.74 2.74 -13.40
N VAL A 750 56.45 3.09 -12.14
CA VAL A 750 55.10 3.13 -11.56
C VAL A 750 54.34 4.37 -12.04
N LEU A 751 55.00 5.53 -12.11
CA LEU A 751 54.41 6.73 -12.72
C LEU A 751 53.95 6.46 -14.16
N GLU A 752 54.82 5.85 -14.97
CA GLU A 752 54.54 5.49 -16.36
C GLU A 752 53.45 4.41 -16.53
N ASN A 753 53.38 3.39 -15.66
CA ASN A 753 52.64 2.15 -15.93
C ASN A 753 51.73 1.65 -14.79
N ASN A 754 51.19 2.52 -13.92
CA ASN A 754 50.32 2.09 -12.82
C ASN A 754 48.90 1.69 -13.26
N ASN A 755 48.29 0.82 -12.46
CA ASN A 755 47.00 0.15 -12.70
C ASN A 755 45.74 0.89 -12.23
N ILE A 756 45.88 2.09 -11.66
CA ILE A 756 44.78 2.84 -11.04
C ILE A 756 43.91 3.47 -12.15
N PRO A 757 42.61 3.17 -12.23
CA PRO A 757 41.76 3.51 -13.38
C PRO A 757 41.24 4.96 -13.37
N CYS A 758 42.11 5.93 -13.12
CA CYS A 758 41.77 7.34 -12.87
C CYS A 758 42.71 8.33 -13.61
N GLN A 759 43.21 7.95 -14.79
CA GLN A 759 44.13 8.76 -15.60
C GLN A 759 43.49 10.06 -16.12
#